data_AF-A0AAW8D9V6-F1
#
_entry.id   AF-A0AAW8D9V6-F1
#
_cell.length_a   1.000
_cell.length_b   1.000
_cell.length_c   1.000
_cell.angle_alpha   90.00
_cell.angle_beta   90.00
_cell.angle_gamma   90.00
#
_symmetry.space_group_name_H-M   'P 1'
#
loop_
_entity.id
_entity.type
_entity.pdbx_description
1 polymer ?
#
loop_
_entity_poly.entity_id
_entity_poly.type
_entity_poly.pdbx_seq_one_letter_code
_entity_poly.pdbx_strand_id
1 'polypeptide(L)'
;MGADRWTVASVPERGQPWKILEWWKILKSRGTAATAIGTVVLVLATFFNAVLLAPAAQAASLVTVTLTFDDAHVDQMAAAAYMNSKGLHGTFFTPSGFLNSDSLHMTTAQALALQAAGNEIGGHTVTHPDLAQADTGEVTRQVCDDRTNLTNMGLRVTNFAYPYASSTPAIETIVQSCGYNSARGLGDIASQIPASAGMPLSETMPPADPYLTKAPDQIDSTWTLQNLKDLTLKAEPGAGWMQYTFHHINIANNPLNVSTANFNALIDFLVAEQAAGRIIVKTVDQVIGGTVKTNPAGPPPPAPITSGNLLRNPGFETAGPVAGGAPSCWVPGGYGNNTYTYSTVTGAHTGTAAEQLVMTTYLDGDAKILPPLDTGQCTPTVTPGKRYTMSAWYNSTANTQFELYYRLGQGNWQYWTSSPLYPASAAYTQVTYTSPPVPAGATAMTMALTLTSLGTLVTDDYSLTEAVLPPGAFEPLTPMRLLDTRTSSGPVAPDGTVSFQVAGVNGIPASIAAVTFNLTVANSTSFGFVTAYASGTVRPNASNLNYDTGQIIPNSVTVPVGADGKVTLYNRSSGTAQLIADVSGYYVAGTAAAAGAFQPIAPTRFLDTRNTPTPVAPNGTVSVQVGGVGGVPANVSAVTFNLTVANSTSFGFVAAYASGTLRPNASNLNYATGQIVPNRVTVPVGADGKVILYNQSSGTAQLIVDVSGYYLSGVATLPGTFEPIAPTRFLDTRNATAVAGDGTISFQVGGVGGVPATAAATIFNLTVANSTSFGFVTAYPSGAALPNASNLNYATGQIVPNSVTIPIGPDGKVNLYNRSGGTAQLIADVSGYFL
;
A
#
# COMPACT_ATOMS: atom_id res chain seq x y z
N MET A 1 -12.00 -1.82 -2.59
CA MET A 1 -12.50 -2.29 -1.28
C MET A 1 -11.81 -1.41 -0.25
N GLY A 2 -12.47 -0.36 0.21
CA GLY A 2 -11.87 0.66 1.08
C GLY A 2 -12.96 1.44 1.83
N ALA A 3 -12.53 2.31 2.75
CA ALA A 3 -13.30 3.29 3.51
C ALA A 3 -14.47 2.79 4.39
N ASP A 4 -15.52 2.18 3.85
CA ASP A 4 -16.82 1.86 4.49
C ASP A 4 -16.76 0.77 5.61
N ARG A 5 -15.73 0.78 6.48
CA ARG A 5 -15.27 -0.41 7.23
C ARG A 5 -14.94 -0.19 8.71
N TRP A 6 -15.59 0.76 9.40
CA TRP A 6 -15.30 1.04 10.82
C TRP A 6 -16.55 1.09 11.70
N THR A 7 -16.85 -0.05 12.33
CA THR A 7 -17.82 -0.16 13.44
C THR A 7 -17.06 -0.20 14.77
N VAL A 8 -17.02 0.92 15.49
CA VAL A 8 -16.59 0.91 16.90
C VAL A 8 -17.64 0.15 17.71
N ALA A 9 -17.20 -0.70 18.65
CA ALA A 9 -18.11 -1.46 19.50
C ALA A 9 -18.91 -0.52 20.42
N SER A 10 -20.23 -0.66 20.46
CA SER A 10 -21.13 0.21 21.22
C SER A 10 -20.86 0.12 22.73
N VAL A 11 -20.44 1.22 23.34
CA VAL A 11 -20.31 1.37 24.80
C VAL A 11 -21.70 1.65 25.42
N PRO A 12 -22.01 1.20 26.65
CA PRO A 12 -23.36 1.32 27.22
C PRO A 12 -23.90 2.74 27.42
N GLU A 13 -25.23 2.82 27.55
CA GLU A 13 -26.04 4.04 27.71
C GLU A 13 -25.46 5.06 28.72
N ARG A 14 -25.55 6.37 28.39
CA ARG A 14 -25.34 7.44 29.39
C ARG A 14 -26.39 7.31 30.50
N GLY A 15 -25.93 7.07 31.72
CA GLY A 15 -26.74 6.53 32.81
C GLY A 15 -27.96 7.39 33.22
N GLN A 16 -29.06 6.69 33.50
CA GLN A 16 -30.22 7.19 34.22
C GLN A 16 -29.81 7.86 35.56
N PRO A 17 -30.32 9.05 35.92
CA PRO A 17 -30.02 9.68 37.20
C PRO A 17 -30.66 8.90 38.37
N TRP A 18 -29.87 8.66 39.42
CA TRP A 18 -30.27 7.83 40.55
C TRP A 18 -31.31 8.49 41.46
N LYS A 19 -32.23 7.67 42.00
CA LYS A 19 -33.20 8.11 43.03
C LYS A 19 -32.50 8.31 44.38
N ILE A 20 -32.58 9.51 44.92
CA ILE A 20 -32.41 9.79 46.37
C ILE A 20 -33.66 10.55 46.85
N LEU A 21 -34.18 10.21 48.02
CA LEU A 21 -35.42 10.78 48.58
C LEU A 21 -35.17 12.15 49.21
N GLU A 22 -36.09 13.09 49.00
CA GLU A 22 -36.26 14.23 49.90
C GLU A 22 -36.86 13.82 51.25
N TRP A 23 -36.47 14.53 52.31
CA TRP A 23 -37.23 14.61 53.57
C TRP A 23 -36.96 15.96 54.26
N TRP A 24 -37.86 16.95 54.10
CA TRP A 24 -38.65 17.56 55.20
C TRP A 24 -39.34 18.89 54.81
N LYS A 25 -40.68 18.81 54.85
CA LYS A 25 -41.69 19.88 54.98
C LYS A 25 -41.29 20.92 56.09
N ILE A 26 -41.83 22.15 56.21
CA ILE A 26 -43.26 22.56 56.11
C ILE A 26 -43.49 24.11 56.32
N LEU A 27 -44.71 24.61 56.02
CA LEU A 27 -45.40 25.85 56.52
C LEU A 27 -45.06 27.30 56.03
N LYS A 28 -46.06 27.92 55.34
CA LYS A 28 -46.76 29.24 55.56
C LYS A 28 -45.98 30.59 55.73
N SER A 29 -46.55 31.78 55.45
CA SER A 29 -47.70 32.24 54.62
C SER A 29 -47.90 33.79 54.68
N ARG A 30 -48.61 34.37 53.67
CA ARG A 30 -49.38 35.65 53.64
C ARG A 30 -48.65 37.02 53.58
N GLY A 31 -49.32 37.99 52.92
CA GLY A 31 -49.05 39.45 52.94
C GLY A 31 -49.04 40.09 51.53
N THR A 32 -50.15 40.49 50.87
CA THR A 32 -51.10 41.63 51.04
C THR A 32 -50.62 43.04 50.66
N ALA A 33 -50.99 43.46 49.44
CA ALA A 33 -51.58 44.75 49.04
C ALA A 33 -50.83 46.10 49.18
N ALA A 34 -50.52 46.71 48.02
CA ALA A 34 -50.73 48.14 47.69
C ALA A 34 -50.73 48.36 46.15
N THR A 35 -50.96 49.57 45.62
CA THR A 35 -52.27 50.24 45.41
C THR A 35 -52.09 51.73 45.05
N ALA A 36 -52.94 52.28 44.15
CA ALA A 36 -53.16 53.72 43.85
C ALA A 36 -52.09 54.49 43.03
N ILE A 37 -52.38 55.57 42.26
CA ILE A 37 -53.62 56.12 41.61
C ILE A 37 -53.19 57.07 40.46
N GLY A 38 -54.03 57.32 39.43
CA GLY A 38 -53.80 58.38 38.42
C GLY A 38 -55.00 58.71 37.52
N THR A 39 -55.42 59.98 37.47
CA THR A 39 -56.67 60.52 36.88
C THR A 39 -56.43 61.97 36.37
N VAL A 40 -57.28 62.75 35.66
CA VAL A 40 -58.66 62.73 35.10
C VAL A 40 -58.71 63.89 34.05
N VAL A 41 -59.54 64.03 32.99
CA VAL A 41 -60.39 63.18 32.10
C VAL A 41 -60.92 64.10 30.94
N LEU A 42 -61.83 63.62 30.08
CA LEU A 42 -62.95 64.36 29.39
C LEU A 42 -63.03 64.35 27.84
N VAL A 43 -63.84 63.41 27.33
CA VAL A 43 -64.91 63.53 26.30
C VAL A 43 -64.89 64.67 25.26
N LEU A 44 -64.90 64.28 23.98
CA LEU A 44 -65.90 64.75 22.98
C LEU A 44 -66.10 63.67 21.89
N ALA A 45 -67.26 63.64 21.23
CA ALA A 45 -67.70 62.50 20.42
C ALA A 45 -68.15 62.88 18.99
N THR A 46 -67.96 61.97 18.03
CA THR A 46 -68.66 61.95 16.74
C THR A 46 -68.68 60.52 16.18
N PHE A 47 -69.76 60.15 15.49
CA PHE A 47 -69.92 58.84 14.83
C PHE A 47 -69.15 58.77 13.52
N PHE A 48 -68.48 57.65 13.23
CA PHE A 48 -68.37 57.08 11.89
C PHE A 48 -68.19 55.55 11.96
N ASN A 49 -68.49 54.85 10.86
CA ASN A 49 -68.73 53.40 10.85
C ASN A 49 -67.50 52.56 11.25
N ALA A 50 -67.70 51.62 12.19
CA ALA A 50 -66.73 50.58 12.50
C ALA A 50 -66.82 49.44 11.48
N VAL A 51 -65.87 49.40 10.53
CA VAL A 51 -65.55 48.15 9.83
C VAL A 51 -64.76 47.27 10.80
N LEU A 52 -65.27 46.07 11.07
CA LEU A 52 -64.57 45.07 11.86
C LEU A 52 -63.36 44.53 11.07
N LEU A 53 -62.21 45.19 11.23
CA LEU A 53 -60.93 44.56 10.95
C LEU A 53 -60.74 43.42 11.97
N ALA A 54 -60.83 42.18 11.49
CA ALA A 54 -60.39 41.02 12.26
C ALA A 54 -58.89 41.17 12.60
N PRO A 55 -58.43 40.64 13.74
CA PRO A 55 -56.99 40.52 13.98
C PRO A 55 -56.35 39.77 12.81
N ALA A 56 -55.16 40.20 12.38
CA ALA A 56 -54.39 39.44 11.40
C ALA A 56 -54.17 38.02 11.94
N ALA A 57 -54.55 37.01 11.15
CA ALA A 57 -54.40 35.62 11.57
C ALA A 57 -52.92 35.35 11.86
N GLN A 58 -52.62 34.99 13.11
CA GLN A 58 -51.25 34.73 13.53
C GLN A 58 -50.81 33.42 12.87
N ALA A 59 -50.00 33.54 11.81
CA ALA A 59 -49.58 32.41 10.99
C ALA A 59 -48.91 31.35 11.87
N ALA A 60 -49.37 30.11 11.76
CA ALA A 60 -48.76 28.99 12.46
C ALA A 60 -47.30 28.85 12.02
N SER A 61 -46.39 28.78 13.00
CA SER A 61 -44.97 28.51 12.77
C SER A 61 -44.81 27.07 12.29
N LEU A 62 -44.51 26.91 10.99
CA LEU A 62 -44.38 25.61 10.35
C LEU A 62 -43.18 24.82 10.90
N VAL A 63 -43.28 23.49 10.85
CA VAL A 63 -42.12 22.60 11.03
C VAL A 63 -41.12 22.85 9.91
N THR A 64 -39.86 23.02 10.29
CA THR A 64 -38.75 23.02 9.35
C THR A 64 -38.18 21.61 9.22
N VAL A 65 -38.08 21.09 8.00
CA VAL A 65 -37.46 19.80 7.69
C VAL A 65 -36.12 20.03 7.01
N THR A 66 -35.09 19.32 7.44
CA THR A 66 -33.75 19.34 6.82
C THR A 66 -33.34 17.94 6.39
N LEU A 67 -32.75 17.84 5.20
CA LEU A 67 -32.22 16.61 4.63
C LEU A 67 -30.69 16.67 4.72
N THR A 68 -30.10 15.84 5.56
CA THR A 68 -28.64 15.78 5.78
C THR A 68 -28.07 14.46 5.28
N PHE A 69 -26.88 14.52 4.70
CA PHE A 69 -26.15 13.39 4.14
C PHE A 69 -24.74 13.38 4.71
N ASP A 70 -24.29 12.24 5.23
CA ASP A 70 -23.01 12.12 5.92
C ASP A 70 -21.99 11.35 5.04
N ASP A 71 -20.73 11.24 5.45
CA ASP A 71 -19.62 10.51 4.77
C ASP A 71 -19.25 10.86 3.31
N ALA A 72 -20.05 11.67 2.60
CA ALA A 72 -19.84 12.08 1.21
C ALA A 72 -19.62 10.91 0.22
N HIS A 73 -20.43 9.86 0.32
CA HIS A 73 -20.46 8.76 -0.64
C HIS A 73 -21.00 9.21 -2.00
N VAL A 74 -20.44 8.63 -3.08
CA VAL A 74 -20.75 9.03 -4.46
C VAL A 74 -22.17 8.66 -4.90
N ASP A 75 -22.81 7.69 -4.25
CA ASP A 75 -24.19 7.27 -4.53
C ASP A 75 -25.23 8.37 -4.23
N GLN A 76 -24.92 9.23 -3.25
CA GLN A 76 -25.75 10.36 -2.84
C GLN A 76 -25.94 11.40 -3.96
N MET A 77 -25.04 11.46 -4.95
CA MET A 77 -25.12 12.40 -6.07
C MET A 77 -26.41 12.24 -6.89
N ALA A 78 -26.95 11.03 -7.00
CA ALA A 78 -28.20 10.78 -7.71
C ALA A 78 -29.42 11.27 -6.91
N ALA A 79 -29.41 11.07 -5.58
CA ALA A 79 -30.42 11.57 -4.66
C ALA A 79 -30.42 13.11 -4.64
N ALA A 80 -29.24 13.73 -4.58
CA ALA A 80 -29.07 15.17 -4.67
C ALA A 80 -29.63 15.72 -5.99
N ALA A 81 -29.35 15.09 -7.13
CA ALA A 81 -29.89 15.49 -8.42
C ALA A 81 -31.44 15.42 -8.45
N TYR A 82 -32.05 14.37 -7.88
CA TYR A 82 -33.52 14.28 -7.80
C TYR A 82 -34.11 15.37 -6.90
N MET A 83 -33.55 15.56 -5.70
CA MET A 83 -33.95 16.58 -4.74
C MET A 83 -33.88 18.00 -5.33
N ASN A 84 -32.74 18.34 -5.95
CA ASN A 84 -32.54 19.62 -6.65
C ASN A 84 -33.53 19.82 -7.80
N SER A 85 -33.88 18.76 -8.56
CA SER A 85 -34.87 18.84 -9.65
C SER A 85 -36.29 19.22 -9.21
N LYS A 86 -36.56 19.14 -7.89
CA LYS A 86 -37.82 19.50 -7.25
C LYS A 86 -37.78 20.85 -6.52
N GLY A 87 -36.64 21.56 -6.58
CA GLY A 87 -36.43 22.81 -5.84
C GLY A 87 -36.21 22.61 -4.34
N LEU A 88 -35.81 21.41 -3.90
CA LEU A 88 -35.36 21.16 -2.53
C LEU A 88 -33.82 21.08 -2.51
N HIS A 89 -33.23 21.40 -1.36
CA HIS A 89 -31.78 21.32 -1.13
C HIS A 89 -31.48 20.67 0.23
N GLY A 90 -30.29 20.09 0.37
CA GLY A 90 -29.81 19.42 1.58
C GLY A 90 -28.42 19.87 2.02
N THR A 91 -27.95 19.29 3.13
CA THR A 91 -26.64 19.57 3.75
C THR A 91 -25.79 18.31 3.73
N PHE A 92 -24.61 18.37 3.12
CA PHE A 92 -23.70 17.23 2.95
C PHE A 92 -22.50 17.37 3.91
N PHE A 93 -22.54 16.67 5.03
CA PHE A 93 -21.45 16.61 6.01
C PHE A 93 -20.32 15.73 5.45
N THR A 94 -19.21 16.37 5.10
CA THR A 94 -18.19 15.80 4.22
C THR A 94 -16.86 15.64 4.97
N PRO A 95 -16.34 14.41 5.15
CA PRO A 95 -15.00 14.22 5.66
C PRO A 95 -13.95 14.63 4.62
N SER A 96 -13.12 15.64 4.89
CA SER A 96 -12.19 16.17 3.87
C SER A 96 -11.14 15.17 3.37
N GLY A 97 -10.74 14.20 4.20
CA GLY A 97 -9.84 13.12 3.80
C GLY A 97 -10.50 12.04 2.94
N PHE A 98 -11.84 12.03 2.85
CA PHE A 98 -12.58 11.12 1.97
C PHE A 98 -12.75 11.69 0.56
N LEU A 99 -12.68 13.02 0.38
CA LEU A 99 -12.79 13.61 -0.97
C LEU A 99 -11.64 13.17 -1.88
N ASN A 100 -11.99 12.56 -3.02
CA ASN A 100 -11.07 11.92 -3.97
C ASN A 100 -10.25 10.74 -3.40
N SER A 101 -10.69 10.11 -2.29
CA SER A 101 -9.97 9.02 -1.62
C SER A 101 -9.89 7.75 -2.47
N ASP A 102 -11.00 7.39 -3.12
CA ASP A 102 -11.20 6.23 -3.97
C ASP A 102 -12.38 6.46 -4.94
N SER A 103 -12.99 5.38 -5.45
CA SER A 103 -14.13 5.43 -6.39
C SER A 103 -15.51 5.35 -5.72
N LEU A 104 -15.58 5.25 -4.39
CA LEU A 104 -16.83 5.19 -3.62
C LEU A 104 -17.19 6.56 -3.02
N HIS A 105 -16.21 7.46 -2.90
CA HIS A 105 -16.38 8.79 -2.33
C HIS A 105 -16.47 9.87 -3.41
N MET A 106 -17.07 11.01 -3.06
CA MET A 106 -17.15 12.16 -3.97
C MET A 106 -15.76 12.71 -4.31
N THR A 107 -15.59 13.16 -5.55
CA THR A 107 -14.49 14.06 -5.92
C THR A 107 -14.77 15.49 -5.45
N THR A 108 -13.73 16.30 -5.28
CA THR A 108 -13.88 17.74 -4.97
C THR A 108 -14.75 18.46 -6.01
N ALA A 109 -14.69 18.05 -7.28
CA ALA A 109 -15.53 18.59 -8.34
C ALA A 109 -17.03 18.29 -8.14
N GLN A 110 -17.38 17.15 -7.55
CA GLN A 110 -18.76 16.79 -7.22
C GLN A 110 -19.27 17.58 -6.01
N ALA A 111 -18.46 17.73 -4.95
CA ALA A 111 -18.80 18.60 -3.80
C ALA A 111 -19.03 20.06 -4.23
N LEU A 112 -18.16 20.61 -5.11
CA LEU A 112 -18.35 21.93 -5.71
C LEU A 112 -19.63 22.03 -6.56
N ALA A 113 -20.01 20.95 -7.26
CA ALA A 113 -21.25 20.91 -8.04
C ALA A 113 -22.51 20.87 -7.15
N LEU A 114 -22.49 20.16 -6.02
CA LEU A 114 -23.56 20.19 -5.02
C LEU A 114 -23.77 21.60 -4.47
N GLN A 115 -22.68 22.27 -4.11
CA GLN A 115 -22.68 23.66 -3.64
C GLN A 115 -23.22 24.63 -4.71
N ALA A 116 -22.75 24.50 -5.96
CA ALA A 116 -23.23 25.31 -7.08
C ALA A 116 -24.72 25.07 -7.40
N ALA A 117 -25.26 23.91 -7.07
CA ALA A 117 -26.67 23.57 -7.19
C ALA A 117 -27.55 24.02 -5.99
N GLY A 118 -27.00 24.77 -5.03
CA GLY A 118 -27.73 25.34 -3.90
C GLY A 118 -27.73 24.51 -2.61
N ASN A 119 -26.97 23.40 -2.58
CA ASN A 119 -26.81 22.57 -1.38
C ASN A 119 -25.72 23.13 -0.47
N GLU A 120 -25.79 22.79 0.81
CA GLU A 120 -24.76 23.13 1.80
C GLU A 120 -23.72 22.00 1.88
N ILE A 121 -22.44 22.37 2.08
CA ILE A 121 -21.40 21.42 2.52
C ILE A 121 -21.04 21.73 3.98
N GLY A 122 -21.21 20.74 4.84
CA GLY A 122 -20.77 20.78 6.24
C GLY A 122 -19.44 20.02 6.43
N GLY A 123 -18.76 20.27 7.55
CA GLY A 123 -17.58 19.50 7.95
C GLY A 123 -17.95 18.25 8.73
N HIS A 124 -17.11 17.22 8.65
CA HIS A 124 -17.34 15.92 9.30
C HIS A 124 -16.06 15.21 9.74
N THR A 125 -15.01 15.99 10.01
CA THR A 125 -13.63 15.59 10.38
C THR A 125 -12.76 15.09 9.23
N VAL A 126 -11.44 15.04 9.43
CA VAL A 126 -10.51 14.62 8.37
C VAL A 126 -10.64 13.13 8.07
N THR A 127 -10.78 12.27 9.10
CA THR A 127 -10.74 10.79 8.93
C THR A 127 -11.91 10.02 9.57
N HIS A 128 -12.98 10.70 9.97
CA HIS A 128 -14.16 10.12 10.64
C HIS A 128 -13.84 9.24 11.89
N PRO A 129 -13.02 9.70 12.86
CA PRO A 129 -12.80 8.97 14.12
C PRO A 129 -13.91 9.25 15.14
N ASP A 130 -14.10 8.33 16.09
CA ASP A 130 -14.84 8.63 17.33
C ASP A 130 -14.05 9.66 18.16
N LEU A 131 -14.52 10.92 18.15
CA LEU A 131 -13.88 12.04 18.83
C LEU A 131 -13.85 11.89 20.36
N ALA A 132 -14.67 11.03 20.96
CA ALA A 132 -14.62 10.76 22.40
C ALA A 132 -13.48 9.80 22.81
N GLN A 133 -12.88 9.06 21.87
CA GLN A 133 -11.73 8.17 22.13
C GLN A 133 -10.37 8.82 21.81
N ALA A 134 -10.37 10.03 21.24
CA ALA A 134 -9.17 10.70 20.76
C ALA A 134 -8.59 11.71 21.76
N ASP A 135 -7.28 11.92 21.72
CA ASP A 135 -6.63 13.00 22.45
C ASP A 135 -7.17 14.37 22.03
N THR A 136 -7.33 15.30 22.97
CA THR A 136 -7.83 16.67 22.73
C THR A 136 -7.12 17.40 21.57
N GLY A 137 -5.81 17.19 21.41
CA GLY A 137 -5.03 17.75 20.30
C GLY A 137 -5.36 17.14 18.94
N GLU A 138 -5.69 15.84 18.91
CA GLU A 138 -6.16 15.15 17.71
C GLU A 138 -7.59 15.55 17.37
N VAL A 139 -8.51 15.61 18.35
CA VAL A 139 -9.87 16.15 18.17
C VAL A 139 -9.82 17.55 17.55
N THR A 140 -8.92 18.42 18.04
CA THR A 140 -8.79 19.78 17.51
C THR A 140 -8.29 19.80 16.07
N ARG A 141 -7.30 18.98 15.70
CA ARG A 141 -6.88 18.84 14.28
C ARG A 141 -8.00 18.30 13.41
N GLN A 142 -8.60 17.18 13.81
CA GLN A 142 -9.69 16.52 13.11
C GLN A 142 -10.82 17.49 12.76
N VAL A 143 -11.17 18.41 13.66
CA VAL A 143 -12.26 19.38 13.44
C VAL A 143 -11.81 20.65 12.70
N CYS A 144 -10.66 21.25 13.05
CA CYS A 144 -10.17 22.52 12.48
C CYS A 144 -9.51 22.35 11.11
N ASP A 145 -8.71 21.30 10.93
CA ASP A 145 -8.00 21.04 9.67
C ASP A 145 -8.96 20.53 8.61
N ASP A 146 -10.04 19.84 9.00
CA ASP A 146 -11.14 19.47 8.10
C ASP A 146 -11.81 20.69 7.47
N ARG A 147 -12.24 21.64 8.31
CA ARG A 147 -12.83 22.90 7.85
C ARG A 147 -11.86 23.67 6.95
N THR A 148 -10.58 23.64 7.28
CA THR A 148 -9.50 24.27 6.52
C THR A 148 -9.30 23.59 5.16
N ASN A 149 -9.27 22.27 5.09
CA ASN A 149 -9.17 21.49 3.87
C ASN A 149 -10.33 21.76 2.91
N LEU A 150 -11.58 21.66 3.40
CA LEU A 150 -12.78 21.93 2.60
C LEU A 150 -12.80 23.39 2.08
N THR A 151 -12.40 24.35 2.92
CA THR A 151 -12.32 25.77 2.51
C THR A 151 -11.23 25.99 1.47
N ASN A 152 -10.07 25.33 1.59
CA ASN A 152 -9.00 25.37 0.59
C ASN A 152 -9.42 24.70 -0.75
N MET A 153 -10.40 23.80 -0.73
CA MET A 153 -11.05 23.25 -1.92
C MET A 153 -12.13 24.15 -2.53
N GLY A 154 -12.39 25.33 -1.95
CA GLY A 154 -13.41 26.29 -2.44
C GLY A 154 -14.82 26.06 -1.89
N LEU A 155 -14.96 25.28 -0.82
CA LEU A 155 -16.26 24.96 -0.20
C LEU A 155 -16.55 25.93 0.96
N ARG A 156 -17.77 26.47 1.02
CA ARG A 156 -18.25 27.37 2.07
C ARG A 156 -18.77 26.55 3.25
N VAL A 157 -17.87 26.20 4.17
CA VAL A 157 -18.20 25.36 5.33
C VAL A 157 -18.55 26.20 6.56
N THR A 158 -19.81 26.08 6.98
CA THR A 158 -20.41 26.76 8.13
C THR A 158 -20.78 25.84 9.28
N ASN A 159 -21.28 24.63 9.03
CA ASN A 159 -21.85 23.75 10.07
C ASN A 159 -21.18 22.37 10.09
N PHE A 160 -21.35 21.65 11.19
CA PHE A 160 -20.66 20.38 11.49
C PHE A 160 -21.64 19.25 11.85
N ALA A 161 -21.20 18.00 11.74
CA ALA A 161 -21.84 16.85 12.35
C ALA A 161 -20.78 16.01 13.09
N TYR A 162 -21.11 15.49 14.28
CA TYR A 162 -20.19 14.62 15.01
C TYR A 162 -20.20 13.21 14.40
N PRO A 163 -19.05 12.64 14.01
CA PRO A 163 -18.93 11.21 13.72
C PRO A 163 -19.57 10.37 14.82
N TYR A 164 -20.38 9.38 14.44
CA TYR A 164 -21.12 8.50 15.37
C TYR A 164 -22.03 9.25 16.38
N ALA A 165 -22.36 10.53 16.15
CA ALA A 165 -22.95 11.45 17.12
C ALA A 165 -22.18 11.57 18.46
N SER A 166 -20.89 11.20 18.48
CA SER A 166 -20.08 11.11 19.70
C SER A 166 -19.52 12.47 20.10
N SER A 167 -20.05 13.05 21.20
CA SER A 167 -19.66 14.37 21.68
C SER A 167 -19.60 14.50 23.21
N THR A 168 -18.84 15.48 23.68
CA THR A 168 -18.78 15.98 25.05
C THR A 168 -18.64 17.51 25.04
N PRO A 169 -18.93 18.23 26.15
CA PRO A 169 -18.77 19.69 26.22
C PRO A 169 -17.39 20.24 25.84
N ALA A 170 -16.33 19.44 25.97
CA ALA A 170 -15.00 19.81 25.49
C ALA A 170 -14.90 19.75 23.95
N ILE A 171 -15.53 18.76 23.33
CA ILE A 171 -15.59 18.58 21.86
C ILE A 171 -16.52 19.64 21.25
N GLU A 172 -17.68 19.92 21.87
CA GLU A 172 -18.58 21.03 21.52
C GLU A 172 -17.83 22.38 21.52
N THR A 173 -17.04 22.64 22.58
CA THR A 173 -16.18 23.83 22.68
C THR A 173 -15.12 23.88 21.57
N ILE A 174 -14.53 22.73 21.19
CA ILE A 174 -13.58 22.65 20.08
C ILE A 174 -14.25 23.00 18.75
N VAL A 175 -15.43 22.44 18.45
CA VAL A 175 -16.16 22.74 17.21
C VAL A 175 -16.55 24.22 17.11
N GLN A 176 -16.99 24.82 18.23
CA GLN A 176 -17.19 26.27 18.31
C GLN A 176 -15.88 27.04 18.03
N SER A 177 -14.76 26.61 18.61
CA SER A 177 -13.45 27.28 18.43
C SER A 177 -12.90 27.17 17.00
N CYS A 178 -13.13 26.05 16.31
CA CYS A 178 -12.77 25.85 14.91
C CYS A 178 -13.64 26.68 13.94
N GLY A 179 -14.63 27.42 14.44
CA GLY A 179 -15.38 28.41 13.68
C GLY A 179 -16.58 27.86 12.91
N TYR A 180 -17.12 26.71 13.33
CA TYR A 180 -18.46 26.28 12.88
C TYR A 180 -19.57 27.10 13.58
N ASN A 181 -20.78 27.13 13.02
CA ASN A 181 -21.96 27.86 13.52
C ASN A 181 -22.94 26.95 14.26
N SER A 182 -23.08 25.69 13.84
CA SER A 182 -23.74 24.62 14.59
C SER A 182 -23.00 23.29 14.48
N ALA A 183 -23.41 22.33 15.31
CA ALA A 183 -23.00 20.93 15.22
C ALA A 183 -24.16 19.96 15.53
N ARG A 184 -24.33 18.94 14.68
CA ARG A 184 -25.46 17.99 14.72
C ARG A 184 -25.15 16.72 15.52
N GLY A 185 -26.00 16.40 16.49
CA GLY A 185 -26.08 15.08 17.14
C GLY A 185 -27.09 14.14 16.45
N LEU A 186 -27.46 13.03 17.11
CA LEU A 186 -28.49 12.07 16.67
C LEU A 186 -29.16 11.42 17.90
N GLY A 187 -30.36 10.87 17.73
CA GLY A 187 -31.01 9.98 18.71
C GLY A 187 -31.78 10.66 19.85
N ASP A 188 -32.00 11.97 19.79
CA ASP A 188 -32.65 12.77 20.83
C ASP A 188 -34.11 13.19 20.48
N ILE A 189 -34.55 12.90 19.25
CA ILE A 189 -35.90 13.17 18.73
C ILE A 189 -36.61 11.84 18.43
N ALA A 190 -37.93 11.83 18.54
CA ALA A 190 -38.77 10.68 18.27
C ALA A 190 -38.55 10.08 16.87
N SER A 191 -38.72 8.77 16.76
CA SER A 191 -38.36 7.97 15.59
C SER A 191 -39.36 6.81 15.37
N GLN A 192 -39.04 5.93 14.41
CA GLN A 192 -39.69 4.64 14.18
C GLN A 192 -39.44 3.63 15.30
N ILE A 193 -38.29 3.71 16.00
CA ILE A 193 -37.97 2.75 17.08
C ILE A 193 -38.85 2.96 18.32
N PRO A 194 -39.46 1.91 18.92
CA PRO A 194 -40.37 2.07 20.06
C PRO A 194 -39.76 2.73 21.31
N ALA A 195 -38.44 2.61 21.50
CA ALA A 195 -37.72 3.26 22.61
C ALA A 195 -37.80 4.80 22.56
N SER A 196 -37.95 5.38 21.37
CA SER A 196 -38.01 6.84 21.17
C SER A 196 -39.37 7.48 21.48
N ALA A 197 -40.39 6.69 21.83
CA ALA A 197 -41.78 7.15 21.93
C ALA A 197 -42.06 8.21 23.02
N GLY A 198 -41.10 8.48 23.91
CA GLY A 198 -41.15 9.56 24.92
C GLY A 198 -40.33 10.81 24.57
N MET A 199 -39.64 10.83 23.42
CA MET A 199 -38.79 11.95 22.99
C MET A 199 -39.61 13.09 22.35
N PRO A 200 -39.07 14.32 22.27
CA PRO A 200 -39.68 15.40 21.49
C PRO A 200 -39.89 15.01 20.02
N LEU A 201 -40.91 15.56 19.36
CA LEU A 201 -41.21 15.31 17.95
C LEU A 201 -40.37 16.18 16.98
N SER A 202 -39.69 17.19 17.51
CA SER A 202 -38.76 18.07 16.79
C SER A 202 -37.85 18.81 17.78
N GLU A 203 -36.70 19.28 17.30
CA GLU A 203 -35.84 20.24 18.00
C GLU A 203 -36.49 21.63 18.02
N THR A 204 -36.15 22.42 19.03
CA THR A 204 -36.53 23.83 19.16
C THR A 204 -35.92 24.70 18.05
N MET A 205 -36.60 25.78 17.67
CA MET A 205 -36.10 26.76 16.70
C MET A 205 -36.21 28.19 17.29
N PRO A 206 -35.10 28.85 17.65
CA PRO A 206 -33.70 28.35 17.60
C PRO A 206 -33.46 27.16 18.55
N PRO A 207 -32.45 26.31 18.27
CA PRO A 207 -32.09 25.19 19.13
C PRO A 207 -31.58 25.67 20.49
N ALA A 208 -31.82 24.87 21.54
CA ALA A 208 -31.37 25.18 22.89
C ALA A 208 -29.83 25.20 23.03
N ASP A 209 -29.14 24.34 22.26
CA ASP A 209 -27.69 24.41 22.04
C ASP A 209 -27.40 24.28 20.53
N PRO A 210 -26.80 25.29 19.87
CA PRO A 210 -26.42 25.18 18.47
C PRO A 210 -25.27 24.21 18.23
N TYR A 211 -24.44 23.87 19.24
CA TYR A 211 -23.33 22.90 19.09
C TYR A 211 -23.72 21.48 19.51
N LEU A 212 -24.99 21.24 19.86
CA LEU A 212 -25.55 19.90 20.05
C LEU A 212 -27.00 19.86 19.57
N THR A 213 -27.23 20.20 18.29
CA THR A 213 -28.60 20.24 17.73
C THR A 213 -29.17 18.84 17.58
N LYS A 214 -30.39 18.64 18.04
CA LYS A 214 -31.02 17.32 18.08
C LYS A 214 -31.61 16.89 16.73
N ALA A 215 -31.63 15.58 16.55
CA ALA A 215 -32.19 14.87 15.41
C ALA A 215 -32.71 13.50 15.87
N PRO A 216 -33.52 12.79 15.06
CA PRO A 216 -33.78 11.36 15.26
C PRO A 216 -32.48 10.54 15.21
N ASP A 217 -32.57 9.24 15.40
CA ASP A 217 -31.53 8.33 14.93
C ASP A 217 -31.40 8.36 13.40
N GLN A 218 -30.26 7.89 12.91
CA GLN A 218 -29.97 7.82 11.47
C GLN A 218 -30.98 6.95 10.71
N ILE A 219 -31.24 7.31 9.46
CA ILE A 219 -32.12 6.50 8.60
C ILE A 219 -31.35 5.28 8.13
N ASP A 220 -31.88 4.11 8.48
CA ASP A 220 -31.31 2.80 8.15
C ASP A 220 -32.27 1.94 7.31
N SER A 221 -31.82 0.74 6.97
CA SER A 221 -32.55 -0.24 6.15
C SER A 221 -33.84 -0.79 6.77
N THR A 222 -34.15 -0.46 8.03
CA THR A 222 -35.42 -0.80 8.70
C THR A 222 -36.49 0.28 8.52
N TRP A 223 -36.12 1.52 8.18
CA TRP A 223 -37.07 2.62 7.99
C TRP A 223 -37.92 2.44 6.73
N THR A 224 -39.25 2.46 6.87
CA THR A 224 -40.16 2.50 5.73
C THR A 224 -40.49 3.94 5.32
N LEU A 225 -40.93 4.12 4.07
CA LEU A 225 -41.51 5.38 3.59
C LEU A 225 -42.65 5.89 4.48
N GLN A 226 -43.43 4.99 5.10
CA GLN A 226 -44.51 5.40 5.99
C GLN A 226 -43.98 5.96 7.31
N ASN A 227 -42.91 5.40 7.88
CA ASN A 227 -42.30 5.94 9.10
C ASN A 227 -41.80 7.38 8.92
N LEU A 228 -41.17 7.65 7.77
CA LEU A 228 -40.67 8.97 7.40
C LEU A 228 -41.83 9.98 7.27
N LYS A 229 -42.91 9.60 6.56
CA LYS A 229 -44.12 10.45 6.45
C LYS A 229 -44.80 10.67 7.79
N ASP A 230 -44.99 9.62 8.58
CA ASP A 230 -45.61 9.67 9.89
C ASP A 230 -44.86 10.59 10.86
N LEU A 231 -43.53 10.57 10.86
CA LEU A 231 -42.74 11.45 11.73
C LEU A 231 -42.86 12.92 11.30
N THR A 232 -42.83 13.20 10.00
CA THR A 232 -43.06 14.56 9.47
C THR A 232 -44.44 15.08 9.90
N LEU A 233 -45.50 14.28 9.70
CA LEU A 233 -46.88 14.66 10.02
C LEU A 233 -47.14 14.76 11.55
N LYS A 234 -46.47 13.95 12.37
CA LYS A 234 -46.58 14.03 13.85
C LYS A 234 -46.02 15.33 14.40
N ALA A 235 -44.96 15.87 13.79
CA ALA A 235 -44.41 17.16 14.18
C ALA A 235 -45.30 18.35 13.80
N GLU A 236 -46.28 18.17 12.90
CA GLU A 236 -46.96 19.23 12.13
C GLU A 236 -48.00 20.14 12.84
N PRO A 237 -48.10 20.19 14.19
CA PRO A 237 -48.62 21.38 14.86
C PRO A 237 -47.54 22.16 15.65
N GLY A 238 -46.28 21.71 15.60
CA GLY A 238 -45.18 22.22 16.41
C GLY A 238 -44.32 23.29 15.72
N ALA A 239 -43.93 24.30 16.50
CA ALA A 239 -42.85 25.22 16.16
C ALA A 239 -41.49 24.52 16.38
N GLY A 240 -40.90 23.96 15.33
CA GLY A 240 -39.67 23.17 15.51
C GLY A 240 -38.95 22.80 14.22
N TRP A 241 -37.86 22.05 14.40
CA TRP A 241 -36.91 21.64 13.37
C TRP A 241 -36.67 20.12 13.45
N MET A 242 -36.67 19.44 12.32
CA MET A 242 -36.52 17.99 12.24
C MET A 242 -35.52 17.66 11.12
N GLN A 243 -34.49 16.90 11.47
CA GLN A 243 -33.30 16.67 10.64
C GLN A 243 -33.20 15.19 10.27
N TYR A 244 -33.40 14.84 9.01
CA TYR A 244 -33.18 13.49 8.52
C TYR A 244 -31.72 13.27 8.13
N THR A 245 -31.16 12.10 8.48
CA THR A 245 -29.75 11.75 8.23
C THR A 245 -29.66 10.50 7.38
N PHE A 246 -29.02 10.61 6.21
CA PHE A 246 -28.80 9.53 5.26
C PHE A 246 -27.29 9.26 5.08
N HIS A 247 -26.91 7.99 4.95
CA HIS A 247 -25.52 7.62 4.63
C HIS A 247 -25.42 7.07 3.20
N HIS A 248 -26.24 6.06 2.86
CA HIS A 248 -26.25 5.46 1.52
C HIS A 248 -27.63 5.47 0.86
N ILE A 249 -27.63 5.67 -0.46
CA ILE A 249 -28.80 5.57 -1.32
C ILE A 249 -28.58 4.43 -2.33
N ASN A 250 -29.42 3.40 -2.23
CA ASN A 250 -29.48 2.25 -3.13
C ASN A 250 -28.23 1.34 -3.13
N ILE A 251 -27.52 1.25 -2.01
CA ILE A 251 -26.44 0.30 -1.77
C ILE A 251 -27.01 -0.96 -1.09
N ALA A 252 -27.13 -2.05 -1.86
CA ALA A 252 -27.68 -3.31 -1.37
C ALA A 252 -26.84 -3.92 -0.24
N ASN A 253 -27.52 -4.51 0.75
CA ASN A 253 -26.94 -5.17 1.93
C ASN A 253 -26.13 -4.27 2.89
N ASN A 254 -26.04 -2.96 2.66
CA ASN A 254 -25.53 -2.01 3.66
C ASN A 254 -26.63 -1.72 4.70
N PRO A 255 -26.32 -1.68 6.01
CA PRO A 255 -27.33 -1.45 7.04
C PRO A 255 -27.92 -0.03 7.01
N LEU A 256 -27.17 0.99 6.61
CA LEU A 256 -27.55 2.42 6.61
C LEU A 256 -28.09 2.91 5.25
N ASN A 257 -28.72 2.01 4.50
CA ASN A 257 -29.17 2.24 3.12
C ASN A 257 -30.68 2.52 3.00
N VAL A 258 -31.03 3.52 2.20
CA VAL A 258 -32.40 3.79 1.73
C VAL A 258 -32.51 3.53 0.23
N SER A 259 -33.58 2.85 -0.22
CA SER A 259 -33.80 2.63 -1.66
C SER A 259 -34.13 3.93 -2.41
N THR A 260 -33.69 4.05 -3.67
CA THR A 260 -34.01 5.24 -4.51
C THR A 260 -35.51 5.50 -4.59
N ALA A 261 -36.33 4.44 -4.61
CA ALA A 261 -37.79 4.55 -4.64
C ALA A 261 -38.36 5.18 -3.35
N ASN A 262 -37.88 4.75 -2.17
CA ASN A 262 -38.31 5.34 -0.89
C ASN A 262 -37.80 6.78 -0.75
N PHE A 263 -36.55 7.06 -1.11
CA PHE A 263 -35.99 8.41 -1.07
C PHE A 263 -36.77 9.37 -1.99
N ASN A 264 -36.96 9.02 -3.26
CA ASN A 264 -37.68 9.87 -4.21
C ASN A 264 -39.14 10.10 -3.76
N ALA A 265 -39.82 9.07 -3.24
CA ALA A 265 -41.19 9.19 -2.74
C ALA A 265 -41.32 9.94 -1.40
N LEU A 266 -40.23 10.13 -0.65
CA LEU A 266 -40.14 11.09 0.45
C LEU A 266 -39.99 12.51 -0.10
N ILE A 267 -39.08 12.74 -1.04
CA ILE A 267 -38.91 14.05 -1.69
C ILE A 267 -40.22 14.55 -2.30
N ASP A 268 -40.92 13.72 -3.08
CA ASP A 268 -42.21 14.07 -3.69
C ASP A 268 -43.31 14.38 -2.66
N PHE A 269 -43.25 13.75 -1.47
CA PHE A 269 -44.12 14.08 -0.35
C PHE A 269 -43.75 15.43 0.28
N LEU A 270 -42.47 15.67 0.62
CA LEU A 270 -42.02 16.94 1.21
C LEU A 270 -42.32 18.15 0.31
N VAL A 271 -42.23 17.97 -1.02
CA VAL A 271 -42.67 18.98 -2.01
C VAL A 271 -44.17 19.27 -1.89
N ALA A 272 -45.01 18.25 -1.75
CA ALA A 272 -46.46 18.41 -1.61
C ALA A 272 -46.86 19.05 -0.27
N GLU A 273 -46.22 18.66 0.83
CA GLU A 273 -46.44 19.25 2.16
C GLU A 273 -46.00 20.73 2.22
N GLN A 274 -44.86 21.07 1.59
CA GLN A 274 -44.40 22.45 1.47
C GLN A 274 -45.32 23.27 0.55
N ALA A 275 -45.76 22.72 -0.59
CA ALA A 275 -46.71 23.38 -1.47
C ALA A 275 -48.10 23.60 -0.83
N ALA A 276 -48.47 22.75 0.13
CA ALA A 276 -49.67 22.92 0.96
C ALA A 276 -49.49 23.91 2.12
N GLY A 277 -48.28 24.45 2.32
CA GLY A 277 -47.98 25.38 3.42
C GLY A 277 -47.98 24.72 4.80
N ARG A 278 -47.71 23.41 4.90
CA ARG A 278 -47.70 22.64 6.14
C ARG A 278 -46.30 22.51 6.77
N ILE A 279 -45.27 22.43 5.92
CA ILE A 279 -43.86 22.43 6.33
C ILE A 279 -43.04 23.44 5.51
N ILE A 280 -41.80 23.66 5.90
CA ILE A 280 -40.77 24.26 5.04
C ILE A 280 -39.51 23.39 5.02
N VAL A 281 -38.88 23.21 3.86
CA VAL A 281 -37.64 22.44 3.72
C VAL A 281 -36.46 23.40 3.62
N LYS A 282 -35.39 23.14 4.37
CA LYS A 282 -34.21 24.00 4.48
C LYS A 282 -32.91 23.21 4.69
N THR A 283 -31.79 23.75 4.23
CA THR A 283 -30.44 23.34 4.68
C THR A 283 -30.16 23.82 6.12
N VAL A 284 -29.19 23.22 6.81
CA VAL A 284 -28.79 23.63 8.18
C VAL A 284 -28.39 25.11 8.22
N ASP A 285 -27.63 25.59 7.24
CA ASP A 285 -27.26 27.01 7.07
C ASP A 285 -28.48 27.93 6.84
N GLN A 286 -29.59 27.45 6.27
CA GLN A 286 -30.84 28.22 6.15
C GLN A 286 -31.69 28.23 7.44
N VAL A 287 -31.34 27.42 8.44
CA VAL A 287 -31.97 27.39 9.78
C VAL A 287 -31.14 28.14 10.80
N ILE A 288 -29.85 27.81 10.88
CA ILE A 288 -28.88 28.37 11.84
C ILE A 288 -28.35 29.73 11.36
N GLY A 289 -28.01 29.84 10.07
CA GLY A 289 -27.41 31.02 9.47
C GLY A 289 -26.06 31.41 10.07
N GLY A 290 -25.85 32.72 10.17
CA GLY A 290 -24.59 33.32 10.60
C GLY A 290 -23.59 33.54 9.47
N THR A 291 -22.52 34.28 9.77
CA THR A 291 -21.41 34.50 8.84
C THR A 291 -20.47 33.30 8.80
N VAL A 292 -19.76 33.12 7.69
CA VAL A 292 -18.56 32.26 7.65
C VAL A 292 -17.52 32.87 8.59
N LYS A 293 -17.12 32.14 9.63
CA LYS A 293 -16.07 32.58 10.57
C LYS A 293 -14.69 32.29 9.97
N THR A 294 -13.65 32.95 10.49
CA THR A 294 -12.25 32.59 10.19
C THR A 294 -11.97 31.12 10.52
N ASN A 295 -11.03 30.51 9.79
CA ASN A 295 -10.58 29.14 10.06
C ASN A 295 -9.27 29.21 10.86
N PRO A 296 -9.23 28.82 12.14
CA PRO A 296 -7.97 28.49 12.78
C PRO A 296 -7.49 27.13 12.26
N ALA A 297 -6.17 26.97 12.13
CA ALA A 297 -5.56 25.65 11.95
C ALA A 297 -5.59 24.87 13.27
N GLY A 298 -5.58 23.54 13.18
CA GLY A 298 -5.37 22.67 14.33
C GLY A 298 -3.98 22.85 14.96
N PRO A 299 -3.79 22.40 16.22
CA PRO A 299 -2.47 22.37 16.83
C PRO A 299 -1.57 21.38 16.06
N PRO A 300 -0.33 21.75 15.70
CA PRO A 300 0.54 20.88 14.93
C PRO A 300 0.72 19.52 15.62
N PRO A 301 0.85 18.41 14.86
CA PRO A 301 1.08 17.11 15.45
C PRO A 301 2.37 17.09 16.30
N PRO A 302 2.44 16.28 17.36
CA PRO A 302 3.66 16.10 18.13
C PRO A 302 4.82 15.67 17.23
N ALA A 303 6.04 16.09 17.56
CA ALA A 303 7.21 15.72 16.76
C ALA A 303 7.29 14.19 16.56
N PRO A 304 7.55 13.71 15.32
CA PRO A 304 7.64 12.29 15.05
C PRO A 304 8.86 11.69 15.76
N ILE A 305 8.74 10.44 16.19
CA ILE A 305 9.89 9.66 16.63
C ILE A 305 10.66 9.24 15.37
N THR A 306 11.96 9.53 15.30
CA THR A 306 12.79 9.29 14.11
C THR A 306 13.92 8.28 14.34
N SER A 307 13.99 7.65 15.50
CA SER A 307 15.07 6.73 15.89
C SER A 307 14.64 5.80 17.02
N GLY A 308 15.06 4.53 16.97
CA GLY A 308 14.58 3.51 17.90
C GLY A 308 13.20 2.98 17.50
N ASN A 309 12.41 2.53 18.48
CA ASN A 309 11.02 2.15 18.26
C ASN A 309 10.19 3.41 17.95
N LEU A 310 9.53 3.44 16.79
CA LEU A 310 8.78 4.59 16.30
C LEU A 310 7.39 4.71 16.94
N LEU A 311 6.89 3.65 17.59
CA LEU A 311 5.58 3.58 18.24
C LEU A 311 5.58 4.34 19.58
N ARG A 312 4.45 5.00 19.89
CA ARG A 312 4.16 5.51 21.24
C ARG A 312 3.51 4.40 22.08
N ASN A 313 3.83 4.36 23.38
CA ASN A 313 3.26 3.41 24.36
C ASN A 313 3.26 1.91 23.89
N PRO A 314 4.39 1.35 23.41
CA PRO A 314 4.42 0.05 22.71
C PRO A 314 4.05 -1.19 23.55
N GLY A 315 4.20 -1.10 24.88
CA GLY A 315 3.78 -2.14 25.84
C GLY A 315 2.64 -1.66 26.73
N PHE A 316 1.76 -0.79 26.21
CA PHE A 316 0.46 -0.41 26.81
C PHE A 316 0.45 0.25 28.21
N GLU A 317 1.58 0.33 28.94
CA GLU A 317 1.72 0.83 30.32
C GLU A 317 1.07 2.19 30.62
N THR A 318 0.87 3.05 29.62
CA THR A 318 0.18 4.33 29.78
C THR A 318 -1.31 4.18 29.42
N ALA A 319 -2.20 4.34 30.40
CA ALA A 319 -3.65 4.38 30.16
C ALA A 319 -4.05 5.58 29.26
N GLY A 320 -5.10 5.42 28.46
CA GLY A 320 -5.57 6.45 27.53
C GLY A 320 -6.37 7.59 28.18
N PRO A 321 -6.86 8.56 27.37
CA PRO A 321 -7.61 9.73 27.86
C PRO A 321 -8.99 9.37 28.44
N VAL A 322 -9.55 8.22 28.06
CA VAL A 322 -10.83 7.71 28.57
C VAL A 322 -10.56 6.71 29.71
N ALA A 323 -11.12 6.97 30.89
CA ALA A 323 -10.97 6.08 32.04
C ALA A 323 -11.66 4.72 31.78
N GLY A 324 -10.85 3.65 31.70
CA GLY A 324 -11.32 2.31 31.31
C GLY A 324 -11.48 2.10 29.80
N GLY A 325 -11.05 3.07 28.98
CA GLY A 325 -10.86 2.91 27.54
C GLY A 325 -9.50 2.30 27.20
N ALA A 326 -9.14 2.34 25.91
CA ALA A 326 -7.89 1.79 25.41
C ALA A 326 -6.64 2.55 25.92
N PRO A 327 -5.44 1.94 25.88
CA PRO A 327 -4.18 2.59 26.25
C PRO A 327 -3.86 3.83 25.42
N SER A 328 -3.08 4.76 25.98
CA SER A 328 -2.65 5.98 25.29
C SER A 328 -1.99 5.64 23.96
N CYS A 329 -2.43 6.29 22.88
CA CYS A 329 -1.99 6.04 21.51
C CYS A 329 -2.31 4.67 20.91
N TRP A 330 -3.26 3.93 21.48
CA TRP A 330 -3.83 2.72 20.88
C TRP A 330 -5.36 2.79 20.88
N VAL A 331 -5.98 2.21 19.86
CA VAL A 331 -7.44 2.12 19.73
C VAL A 331 -7.86 0.72 19.28
N PRO A 332 -9.06 0.25 19.68
CA PRO A 332 -9.67 -0.92 19.08
C PRO A 332 -10.04 -0.63 17.62
N GLY A 333 -9.85 -1.62 16.75
CA GLY A 333 -10.27 -1.57 15.35
C GLY A 333 -10.74 -2.93 14.86
N GLY A 334 -11.49 -2.92 13.76
CA GLY A 334 -12.06 -4.13 13.18
C GLY A 334 -13.05 -3.77 12.08
N TYR A 335 -13.33 -4.74 11.22
CA TYR A 335 -14.41 -4.63 10.23
C TYR A 335 -15.17 -5.95 10.14
N GLY A 336 -16.37 -5.91 9.54
CA GLY A 336 -17.16 -7.10 9.24
C GLY A 336 -18.13 -7.52 10.33
N ASN A 337 -18.81 -8.62 10.09
CA ASN A 337 -19.90 -9.12 10.93
C ASN A 337 -19.35 -10.02 12.03
N ASN A 338 -18.91 -9.42 13.13
CA ASN A 338 -18.32 -10.15 14.27
C ASN A 338 -18.59 -9.41 15.60
N THR A 339 -18.20 -10.00 16.73
CA THR A 339 -18.38 -9.38 18.05
C THR A 339 -17.18 -9.66 18.93
N TYR A 340 -16.53 -8.59 19.37
CA TYR A 340 -15.30 -8.63 20.15
C TYR A 340 -15.36 -7.76 21.40
N THR A 341 -14.46 -8.03 22.34
CA THR A 341 -14.13 -7.13 23.45
C THR A 341 -12.62 -6.93 23.54
N TYR A 342 -12.23 -5.78 24.08
CA TYR A 342 -10.85 -5.46 24.45
C TYR A 342 -10.75 -5.25 25.95
N SER A 343 -9.59 -5.54 26.53
CA SER A 343 -9.30 -5.28 27.94
C SER A 343 -7.80 -5.28 28.19
N THR A 344 -7.31 -4.26 28.87
CA THR A 344 -5.98 -4.28 29.48
C THR A 344 -5.93 -5.37 30.55
N VAL A 345 -4.93 -6.25 30.47
CA VAL A 345 -4.71 -7.37 31.38
C VAL A 345 -3.31 -7.30 32.00
N THR A 346 -3.18 -7.81 33.23
CA THR A 346 -1.91 -7.87 33.96
C THR A 346 -1.01 -9.05 33.56
N GLY A 347 -1.47 -9.90 32.65
CA GLY A 347 -0.72 -11.04 32.12
C GLY A 347 0.24 -10.65 31.00
N ALA A 348 1.06 -9.63 31.23
CA ALA A 348 1.96 -9.05 30.24
C ALA A 348 3.26 -9.89 30.03
N HIS A 349 4.00 -9.60 28.96
CA HIS A 349 5.31 -10.18 28.68
C HIS A 349 6.43 -9.42 29.40
N THR A 350 6.38 -8.08 29.36
CA THR A 350 7.13 -7.22 30.30
C THR A 350 6.19 -6.21 30.96
N GLY A 351 6.71 -5.29 31.78
CA GLY A 351 5.89 -4.25 32.40
C GLY A 351 4.80 -4.78 33.35
N THR A 352 3.59 -4.22 33.22
CA THR A 352 2.39 -4.47 34.02
C THR A 352 1.09 -4.54 33.21
N ALA A 353 1.11 -4.14 31.92
CA ALA A 353 -0.05 -4.06 31.05
C ALA A 353 0.18 -4.75 29.70
N ALA A 354 -0.76 -5.59 29.28
CA ALA A 354 -0.86 -6.09 27.91
C ALA A 354 -2.31 -6.01 27.44
N GLU A 355 -2.55 -5.99 26.14
CA GLU A 355 -3.90 -5.87 25.59
C GLU A 355 -4.45 -7.20 25.12
N GLN A 356 -5.62 -7.57 25.66
CA GLN A 356 -6.35 -8.78 25.32
C GLN A 356 -7.55 -8.44 24.44
N LEU A 357 -7.57 -9.02 23.24
CA LEU A 357 -8.71 -9.10 22.34
C LEU A 357 -9.39 -10.47 22.49
N VAL A 358 -10.72 -10.49 22.66
CA VAL A 358 -11.54 -11.71 22.65
C VAL A 358 -12.59 -11.62 21.54
N MET A 359 -12.53 -12.52 20.56
CA MET A 359 -13.52 -12.65 19.48
C MET A 359 -14.57 -13.71 19.86
N THR A 360 -15.81 -13.26 20.14
CA THR A 360 -16.90 -14.10 20.69
C THR A 360 -17.94 -14.51 19.67
N THR A 361 -18.18 -13.71 18.62
CA THR A 361 -18.90 -14.12 17.41
C THR A 361 -18.08 -13.75 16.18
N TYR A 362 -18.21 -14.53 15.10
CA TYR A 362 -17.47 -14.30 13.86
C TYR A 362 -18.23 -14.88 12.66
N LEU A 363 -18.56 -14.04 11.68
CA LEU A 363 -19.03 -14.44 10.35
C LEU A 363 -17.99 -14.06 9.29
N ASP A 364 -17.52 -12.81 9.33
CA ASP A 364 -16.50 -12.28 8.42
C ASP A 364 -15.69 -11.15 9.07
N GLY A 365 -14.63 -10.73 8.38
CA GLY A 365 -13.79 -9.59 8.76
C GLY A 365 -12.73 -9.90 9.80
N ASP A 366 -12.53 -8.99 10.76
CA ASP A 366 -11.48 -9.11 11.78
C ASP A 366 -11.68 -8.20 12.99
N ALA A 367 -10.77 -8.33 13.96
CA ALA A 367 -10.53 -7.39 15.05
C ALA A 367 -9.01 -7.25 15.33
N LYS A 368 -8.56 -6.08 15.79
CA LYS A 368 -7.16 -5.74 16.07
C LYS A 368 -7.04 -4.53 17.02
N ILE A 369 -5.99 -4.43 17.83
CA ILE A 369 -5.65 -3.16 18.52
C ILE A 369 -4.46 -2.50 17.81
N LEU A 370 -4.59 -1.22 17.46
CA LEU A 370 -3.64 -0.51 16.59
C LEU A 370 -3.34 0.93 17.06
N PRO A 371 -2.19 1.51 16.69
CA PRO A 371 -2.02 2.95 16.66
C PRO A 371 -3.09 3.60 15.75
N PRO A 372 -3.78 4.67 16.19
CA PRO A 372 -5.00 5.15 15.57
C PRO A 372 -4.82 5.66 14.13
N LEU A 373 -5.93 5.65 13.38
CA LEU A 373 -6.02 6.22 12.03
C LEU A 373 -6.14 7.76 12.08
N ASP A 374 -5.11 8.36 12.67
CA ASP A 374 -5.03 9.77 13.06
C ASP A 374 -4.49 10.70 11.96
N THR A 375 -4.34 11.99 12.28
CA THR A 375 -3.63 13.03 11.51
C THR A 375 -2.16 13.21 11.92
N GLY A 376 -1.71 12.60 13.03
CA GLY A 376 -0.29 12.53 13.42
C GLY A 376 0.00 12.59 14.92
N GLN A 377 -0.99 12.40 15.81
CA GLN A 377 -0.79 12.38 17.26
C GLN A 377 0.19 11.27 17.70
N CYS A 378 -0.11 10.05 17.26
CA CYS A 378 0.38 8.80 17.79
C CYS A 378 1.08 7.96 16.72
N THR A 379 0.55 7.98 15.50
CA THR A 379 0.90 6.98 14.49
C THR A 379 2.16 7.36 13.70
N PRO A 380 3.13 6.45 13.54
CA PRO A 380 4.45 6.78 12.97
C PRO A 380 4.43 7.36 11.55
N THR A 381 5.20 8.44 11.36
CA THR A 381 5.53 8.96 10.02
C THR A 381 6.48 8.01 9.28
N VAL A 382 6.27 7.82 7.97
CA VAL A 382 7.12 6.95 7.13
C VAL A 382 7.58 7.63 5.85
N THR A 383 8.68 7.14 5.29
CA THR A 383 9.22 7.60 4.01
C THR A 383 8.89 6.61 2.89
N PRO A 384 8.22 7.04 1.79
CA PRO A 384 8.01 6.21 0.61
C PRO A 384 9.28 5.54 0.08
N GLY A 385 9.17 4.28 -0.34
CA GLY A 385 10.29 3.46 -0.83
C GLY A 385 11.24 2.92 0.26
N LYS A 386 11.15 3.39 1.52
CA LYS A 386 11.78 2.69 2.65
C LYS A 386 10.98 1.43 3.02
N ARG A 387 11.57 0.58 3.86
CA ARG A 387 10.90 -0.54 4.52
C ARG A 387 10.99 -0.37 6.02
N TYR A 388 10.05 -0.96 6.74
CA TYR A 388 10.03 -0.94 8.19
C TYR A 388 9.97 -2.38 8.73
N THR A 389 10.81 -2.67 9.71
CA THR A 389 10.82 -3.96 10.44
C THR A 389 10.02 -3.78 11.71
N MET A 390 9.14 -4.73 12.00
CA MET A 390 8.16 -4.65 13.07
C MET A 390 8.04 -5.96 13.82
N SER A 391 7.79 -5.88 15.13
CA SER A 391 7.63 -7.05 16.00
C SER A 391 6.54 -6.83 17.04
N ALA A 392 6.10 -7.91 17.66
CA ALA A 392 5.26 -7.91 18.86
C ALA A 392 5.46 -9.25 19.58
N TRP A 393 5.20 -9.28 20.88
CA TRP A 393 5.04 -10.51 21.63
C TRP A 393 3.55 -10.84 21.74
N TYR A 394 3.19 -12.11 21.53
CA TYR A 394 1.80 -12.54 21.63
C TYR A 394 1.68 -13.92 22.27
N ASN A 395 0.51 -14.17 22.84
CA ASN A 395 -0.05 -15.51 22.99
C ASN A 395 -1.49 -15.50 22.42
N SER A 396 -1.94 -16.62 21.86
CA SER A 396 -3.26 -16.70 21.24
C SER A 396 -3.78 -18.13 21.13
N THR A 397 -5.11 -18.29 21.22
CA THR A 397 -5.82 -19.55 20.94
C THR A 397 -6.08 -19.78 19.45
N ALA A 398 -5.76 -18.81 18.59
CA ALA A 398 -6.00 -18.84 17.15
C ALA A 398 -4.77 -18.35 16.37
N ASN A 399 -4.80 -18.47 15.04
CA ASN A 399 -3.75 -17.88 14.21
C ASN A 399 -3.92 -16.36 14.15
N THR A 400 -2.81 -15.64 14.00
CA THR A 400 -2.77 -14.18 13.89
C THR A 400 -1.80 -13.74 12.79
N GLN A 401 -1.92 -12.51 12.31
CA GLN A 401 -1.00 -11.90 11.34
C GLN A 401 -0.82 -10.42 11.67
N PHE A 402 0.28 -9.81 11.22
CA PHE A 402 0.34 -8.36 11.15
C PHE A 402 -0.51 -7.89 9.97
N GLU A 403 -1.31 -6.84 10.17
CA GLU A 403 -1.90 -6.06 9.08
C GLU A 403 -1.39 -4.62 9.12
N LEU A 404 -1.13 -4.07 7.95
CA LEU A 404 -0.50 -2.77 7.76
C LEU A 404 -1.47 -1.85 7.00
N TYR A 405 -1.52 -0.59 7.43
CA TYR A 405 -2.29 0.48 6.78
C TYR A 405 -1.37 1.70 6.61
N TYR A 406 -1.61 2.53 5.58
CA TYR A 406 -0.84 3.74 5.30
C TYR A 406 -1.73 4.95 5.06
N ARG A 407 -1.23 6.14 5.41
CA ARG A 407 -1.94 7.42 5.26
C ARG A 407 -1.39 8.21 4.08
N LEU A 408 -2.28 8.72 3.23
CA LEU A 408 -1.95 9.70 2.20
C LEU A 408 -2.02 11.14 2.75
N GLY A 409 -1.42 12.11 2.05
CA GLY A 409 -1.24 13.48 2.55
C GLY A 409 -2.51 14.27 2.93
N GLN A 410 -3.70 13.85 2.50
CA GLN A 410 -4.98 14.47 2.88
C GLN A 410 -5.68 13.77 4.07
N GLY A 411 -5.03 12.79 4.70
CA GLY A 411 -5.58 12.03 5.84
C GLY A 411 -6.18 10.66 5.47
N ASN A 412 -6.53 10.43 4.20
CA ASN A 412 -7.02 9.14 3.70
C ASN A 412 -6.14 7.96 4.16
N TRP A 413 -6.73 7.01 4.88
CA TRP A 413 -6.10 5.77 5.33
C TRP A 413 -6.48 4.59 4.44
N GLN A 414 -5.48 3.82 4.02
CA GLN A 414 -5.64 2.72 3.07
C GLN A 414 -5.02 1.45 3.64
N TYR A 415 -5.72 0.32 3.49
CA TYR A 415 -5.14 -1.01 3.74
C TYR A 415 -3.96 -1.24 2.77
N TRP A 416 -2.87 -1.78 3.29
CA TRP A 416 -1.65 -2.03 2.51
C TRP A 416 -1.45 -3.51 2.19
N THR A 417 -1.29 -4.34 3.22
CA THR A 417 -0.87 -5.74 3.15
C THR A 417 -0.98 -6.39 4.53
N SER A 418 -0.94 -7.72 4.59
CA SER A 418 -0.62 -8.45 5.82
C SER A 418 0.75 -9.13 5.75
N SER A 419 1.21 -9.65 6.88
CA SER A 419 2.24 -10.70 6.94
C SER A 419 1.64 -12.07 6.61
N PRO A 420 2.47 -13.13 6.46
CA PRO A 420 1.99 -14.51 6.63
C PRO A 420 1.32 -14.71 8.00
N LEU A 421 0.46 -15.73 8.09
CA LEU A 421 -0.15 -16.16 9.35
C LEU A 421 0.90 -16.82 10.28
N TYR A 422 0.89 -16.38 11.54
CA TYR A 422 1.56 -17.02 12.67
C TYR A 422 0.59 -17.97 13.38
N PRO A 423 1.05 -19.13 13.88
CA PRO A 423 0.19 -20.11 14.53
C PRO A 423 -0.30 -19.66 15.92
N ALA A 424 -1.36 -20.29 16.42
CA ALA A 424 -1.72 -20.21 17.84
C ALA A 424 -0.54 -20.60 18.76
N SER A 425 -0.40 -19.93 19.90
CA SER A 425 0.64 -20.22 20.90
C SER A 425 0.14 -19.96 22.32
N ALA A 426 0.33 -20.92 23.22
CA ALA A 426 -0.07 -20.84 24.63
C ALA A 426 0.95 -20.12 25.53
N ALA A 427 2.10 -19.72 24.99
CA ALA A 427 3.14 -19.00 25.69
C ALA A 427 3.58 -17.78 24.87
N TYR A 428 4.04 -16.72 25.54
CA TYR A 428 4.51 -15.53 24.85
C TYR A 428 5.61 -15.86 23.84
N THR A 429 5.35 -15.52 22.59
CA THR A 429 6.19 -15.81 21.43
C THR A 429 6.40 -14.50 20.68
N GLN A 430 7.64 -14.17 20.32
CA GLN A 430 7.91 -13.01 19.48
C GLN A 430 7.68 -13.33 18.01
N VAL A 431 6.97 -12.46 17.31
CA VAL A 431 6.86 -12.47 15.84
C VAL A 431 7.52 -11.24 15.25
N THR A 432 7.98 -11.35 14.00
CA THR A 432 8.65 -10.24 13.30
C THR A 432 8.31 -10.29 11.82
N TYR A 433 8.02 -9.13 11.24
CA TYR A 433 7.78 -8.92 9.82
C TYR A 433 8.59 -7.72 9.32
N THR A 434 8.88 -7.66 8.03
CA THR A 434 9.43 -6.46 7.39
C THR A 434 8.57 -6.12 6.19
N SER A 435 8.16 -4.86 6.09
CA SER A 435 7.20 -4.41 5.09
C SER A 435 7.77 -4.53 3.66
N PRO A 436 6.91 -4.59 2.63
CA PRO A 436 7.27 -4.15 1.29
C PRO A 436 7.76 -2.68 1.29
N PRO A 437 8.33 -2.16 0.19
CA PRO A 437 8.62 -0.73 0.07
C PRO A 437 7.35 0.11 0.26
N VAL A 438 7.41 1.10 1.15
CA VAL A 438 6.27 1.97 1.51
C VAL A 438 5.70 2.66 0.24
N PRO A 439 4.37 2.71 0.04
CA PRO A 439 3.76 3.26 -1.16
C PRO A 439 4.14 4.72 -1.45
N ALA A 440 4.12 5.09 -2.74
CA ALA A 440 4.28 6.48 -3.15
C ALA A 440 3.14 7.36 -2.58
N GLY A 441 3.49 8.55 -2.07
CA GLY A 441 2.52 9.47 -1.45
C GLY A 441 2.12 9.14 -0.01
N ALA A 442 2.58 8.03 0.56
CA ALA A 442 2.38 7.71 1.97
C ALA A 442 3.13 8.68 2.89
N THR A 443 2.52 9.04 4.01
CA THR A 443 3.07 9.96 5.03
C THR A 443 3.19 9.31 6.41
N ALA A 444 2.34 8.33 6.73
CA ALA A 444 2.33 7.58 7.98
C ALA A 444 1.97 6.12 7.73
N MET A 445 2.34 5.21 8.64
CA MET A 445 1.86 3.83 8.66
C MET A 445 1.43 3.40 10.07
N THR A 446 0.47 2.51 10.15
CA THR A 446 0.10 1.79 11.36
C THR A 446 0.15 0.28 11.12
N MET A 447 0.28 -0.50 12.19
CA MET A 447 0.22 -1.96 12.16
C MET A 447 -0.43 -2.51 13.43
N ALA A 448 -0.93 -3.74 13.34
CA ALA A 448 -1.44 -4.50 14.49
C ALA A 448 -1.39 -6.01 14.23
N LEU A 449 -1.33 -6.82 15.29
CA LEU A 449 -1.71 -8.23 15.21
C LEU A 449 -3.24 -8.36 15.25
N THR A 450 -3.78 -9.27 14.43
CA THR A 450 -5.24 -9.36 14.19
C THR A 450 -5.80 -10.75 14.49
N LEU A 451 -7.10 -10.83 14.81
CA LEU A 451 -7.89 -12.07 14.81
C LEU A 451 -8.89 -12.07 13.66
N THR A 452 -8.84 -13.11 12.84
CA THR A 452 -9.77 -13.37 11.73
C THR A 452 -10.61 -14.65 11.98
N SER A 453 -10.85 -14.96 13.25
CA SER A 453 -11.64 -16.11 13.71
C SER A 453 -12.00 -15.95 15.20
N LEU A 454 -12.91 -16.79 15.69
CA LEU A 454 -13.14 -16.94 17.14
C LEU A 454 -11.83 -17.27 17.88
N GLY A 455 -11.66 -16.72 19.08
CA GLY A 455 -10.50 -16.96 19.93
C GLY A 455 -10.10 -15.76 20.80
N THR A 456 -9.02 -15.93 21.56
CA THR A 456 -8.37 -14.86 22.34
C THR A 456 -6.97 -14.61 21.80
N LEU A 457 -6.57 -13.34 21.78
CA LEU A 457 -5.24 -12.86 21.42
C LEU A 457 -4.79 -11.86 22.51
N VAL A 458 -3.68 -12.13 23.19
CA VAL A 458 -3.04 -11.18 24.11
C VAL A 458 -1.72 -10.72 23.49
N THR A 459 -1.50 -9.42 23.43
CA THR A 459 -0.32 -8.83 22.77
C THR A 459 0.35 -7.76 23.61
N ASP A 460 1.67 -7.66 23.46
CA ASP A 460 2.57 -6.80 24.24
C ASP A 460 3.86 -6.48 23.43
N ASP A 461 4.68 -5.55 23.92
CA ASP A 461 6.03 -5.25 23.45
C ASP A 461 6.12 -5.04 21.92
N TYR A 462 5.23 -4.20 21.38
CA TYR A 462 5.22 -3.85 19.97
C TYR A 462 6.44 -3.03 19.55
N SER A 463 6.94 -3.24 18.35
CA SER A 463 8.03 -2.45 17.78
C SER A 463 7.79 -2.13 16.31
N LEU A 464 8.15 -0.92 15.90
CA LEU A 464 8.32 -0.51 14.51
C LEU A 464 9.65 0.24 14.37
N THR A 465 10.48 -0.12 13.40
CA THR A 465 11.80 0.48 13.16
C THR A 465 12.03 0.62 11.65
N GLU A 466 12.85 1.57 11.18
CA GLU A 466 13.26 1.57 9.77
C GLU A 466 14.20 0.37 9.49
N ALA A 467 13.90 -0.41 8.46
CA ALA A 467 14.65 -1.61 8.11
C ALA A 467 15.98 -1.24 7.45
N VAL A 468 17.10 -1.57 8.09
CA VAL A 468 18.44 -1.34 7.55
C VAL A 468 18.77 -2.44 6.52
N LEU A 469 18.64 -2.09 5.24
CA LEU A 469 19.02 -2.97 4.13
C LEU A 469 20.56 -2.94 3.94
N PRO A 470 21.26 -4.09 3.93
CA PRO A 470 22.71 -4.11 3.73
C PRO A 470 23.12 -3.57 2.35
N PRO A 471 24.08 -2.63 2.25
CA PRO A 471 24.62 -2.18 0.97
C PRO A 471 25.19 -3.35 0.15
N GLY A 472 24.87 -3.40 -1.13
CA GLY A 472 25.24 -4.51 -2.02
C GLY A 472 24.39 -5.78 -1.88
N ALA A 473 23.33 -5.79 -1.06
CA ALA A 473 22.29 -6.82 -1.11
C ALA A 473 21.48 -6.72 -2.42
N PHE A 474 20.97 -7.85 -2.92
CA PHE A 474 20.08 -7.89 -4.09
C PHE A 474 18.62 -7.81 -3.68
N GLU A 475 17.88 -6.96 -4.37
CA GLU A 475 16.47 -6.67 -4.15
C GLU A 475 15.66 -7.10 -5.37
N PRO A 476 14.96 -8.26 -5.30
CA PRO A 476 14.17 -8.76 -6.43
C PRO A 476 12.92 -7.91 -6.66
N LEU A 477 12.52 -7.79 -7.92
CA LEU A 477 11.28 -7.14 -8.34
C LEU A 477 10.43 -8.12 -9.14
N THR A 478 9.11 -7.95 -9.09
CA THR A 478 8.23 -8.48 -10.15
C THR A 478 8.71 -7.89 -11.49
N PRO A 479 9.09 -8.72 -12.49
CA PRO A 479 9.75 -8.21 -13.68
C PRO A 479 8.90 -7.17 -14.42
N MET A 480 9.48 -5.98 -14.64
CA MET A 480 8.77 -4.82 -15.18
C MET A 480 9.53 -4.14 -16.33
N ARG A 481 8.78 -3.76 -17.36
CA ARG A 481 9.31 -3.12 -18.56
C ARG A 481 9.53 -1.63 -18.32
N LEU A 482 10.79 -1.20 -18.20
CA LEU A 482 11.14 0.22 -18.07
C LEU A 482 11.61 0.86 -19.39
N LEU A 483 11.89 0.05 -20.42
CA LEU A 483 12.12 0.53 -21.78
C LEU A 483 11.53 -0.41 -22.83
N ASP A 484 10.82 0.17 -23.81
CA ASP A 484 10.46 -0.49 -25.06
C ASP A 484 10.51 0.55 -26.19
N THR A 485 11.60 0.56 -26.94
CA THR A 485 11.82 1.55 -28.01
C THR A 485 10.80 1.42 -29.15
N ARG A 486 10.12 0.27 -29.28
CA ARG A 486 9.07 0.04 -30.27
C ARG A 486 7.81 0.89 -30.05
N THR A 487 7.57 1.33 -28.81
CA THR A 487 6.38 2.11 -28.43
C THR A 487 6.70 3.46 -27.82
N SER A 488 7.90 3.66 -27.26
CA SER A 488 8.26 4.89 -26.53
C SER A 488 9.06 5.93 -27.33
N SER A 489 10.00 5.50 -28.17
CA SER A 489 11.11 6.35 -28.63
C SER A 489 11.60 6.11 -30.07
N GLY A 490 11.14 5.03 -30.71
CA GLY A 490 11.59 4.62 -32.04
C GLY A 490 12.92 3.85 -32.03
N PRO A 491 13.30 3.22 -33.17
CA PRO A 491 14.55 2.46 -33.26
C PRO A 491 15.77 3.29 -32.90
N VAL A 492 16.66 2.75 -32.06
CA VAL A 492 17.90 3.43 -31.68
C VAL A 492 18.81 3.53 -32.91
N ALA A 493 19.18 4.75 -33.29
CA ALA A 493 19.95 5.06 -34.48
C ALA A 493 21.34 4.38 -34.52
N PRO A 494 22.00 4.29 -35.69
CA PRO A 494 23.42 3.97 -35.79
C PRO A 494 24.23 4.92 -34.91
N ASP A 495 25.09 4.39 -34.04
CA ASP A 495 25.83 5.13 -33.01
C ASP A 495 24.96 6.01 -32.07
N GLY A 496 23.66 5.71 -31.98
CA GLY A 496 22.69 6.40 -31.13
C GLY A 496 22.62 5.86 -29.70
N THR A 497 21.99 6.64 -28.81
CA THR A 497 21.74 6.28 -27.41
C THR A 497 20.27 6.44 -27.03
N VAL A 498 19.81 5.61 -26.09
CA VAL A 498 18.54 5.78 -25.38
C VAL A 498 18.75 5.58 -23.88
N SER A 499 18.11 6.36 -23.03
CA SER A 499 18.23 6.29 -21.57
C SER A 499 16.86 6.13 -20.92
N PHE A 500 16.78 5.35 -19.84
CA PHE A 500 15.54 5.07 -19.12
C PHE A 500 15.71 5.22 -17.60
N GLN A 501 14.65 5.66 -16.93
CA GLN A 501 14.62 5.83 -15.47
C GLN A 501 14.53 4.47 -14.78
N VAL A 502 15.28 4.30 -13.69
CA VAL A 502 15.29 3.09 -12.86
C VAL A 502 15.13 3.44 -11.39
N ALA A 503 15.99 4.30 -10.85
CA ALA A 503 15.86 4.74 -9.46
C ALA A 503 14.71 5.74 -9.32
N GLY A 504 13.96 5.66 -8.21
CA GLY A 504 12.87 6.58 -7.87
C GLY A 504 11.56 6.37 -8.64
N VAL A 505 11.40 5.25 -9.36
CA VAL A 505 10.18 4.89 -10.08
C VAL A 505 9.68 3.50 -9.69
N ASN A 506 8.37 3.25 -9.78
CA ASN A 506 7.74 1.94 -9.59
C ASN A 506 8.14 1.19 -8.30
N GLY A 507 8.35 1.92 -7.20
CA GLY A 507 8.76 1.36 -5.90
C GLY A 507 10.26 1.11 -5.74
N ILE A 508 11.08 1.40 -6.75
CA ILE A 508 12.54 1.35 -6.67
C ILE A 508 13.04 2.59 -5.91
N PRO A 509 13.91 2.45 -4.88
CA PRO A 509 14.46 3.58 -4.14
C PRO A 509 15.14 4.63 -5.04
N ALA A 510 15.17 5.89 -4.60
CA ALA A 510 15.80 6.99 -5.34
C ALA A 510 17.34 6.88 -5.46
N SER A 511 17.96 6.00 -4.67
CA SER A 511 19.40 5.68 -4.74
C SER A 511 19.58 4.16 -4.65
N ILE A 512 20.18 3.59 -5.70
CA ILE A 512 20.53 2.17 -5.84
C ILE A 512 21.90 2.06 -6.49
N ALA A 513 22.69 1.04 -6.13
CA ALA A 513 24.06 0.88 -6.65
C ALA A 513 24.08 0.39 -8.11
N ALA A 514 23.21 -0.57 -8.43
CA ALA A 514 23.10 -1.19 -9.75
C ALA A 514 21.70 -1.75 -9.98
N VAL A 515 21.40 -2.07 -11.24
CA VAL A 515 20.16 -2.74 -11.67
C VAL A 515 20.49 -3.99 -12.46
N THR A 516 19.67 -5.02 -12.30
CA THR A 516 19.66 -6.23 -13.14
C THR A 516 18.41 -6.23 -14.02
N PHE A 517 18.60 -6.37 -15.33
CA PHE A 517 17.52 -6.44 -16.31
C PHE A 517 17.85 -7.41 -17.44
N ASN A 518 16.80 -7.91 -18.10
CA ASN A 518 16.95 -8.58 -19.38
C ASN A 518 16.95 -7.53 -20.51
N LEU A 519 18.06 -7.42 -21.23
CA LEU A 519 18.20 -6.59 -22.42
C LEU A 519 17.87 -7.44 -23.65
N THR A 520 16.91 -7.03 -24.45
CA THR A 520 16.58 -7.70 -25.72
C THR A 520 16.77 -6.74 -26.90
N VAL A 521 17.48 -7.21 -27.93
CA VAL A 521 17.50 -6.58 -29.25
C VAL A 521 16.45 -7.26 -30.13
N ALA A 522 15.76 -6.46 -30.94
CA ALA A 522 14.89 -6.90 -32.01
C ALA A 522 14.98 -5.96 -33.22
N ASN A 523 14.53 -6.43 -34.39
CA ASN A 523 14.42 -5.63 -35.62
C ASN A 523 15.71 -4.87 -36.00
N SER A 524 16.86 -5.49 -35.77
CA SER A 524 18.17 -4.97 -36.16
C SER A 524 18.31 -4.90 -37.68
N THR A 525 18.69 -3.74 -38.23
CA THR A 525 18.89 -3.56 -39.68
C THR A 525 20.34 -3.75 -40.13
N SER A 526 21.24 -4.03 -39.18
CA SER A 526 22.64 -4.40 -39.37
C SER A 526 23.04 -5.34 -38.23
N PHE A 527 24.16 -6.04 -38.35
CA PHE A 527 24.84 -6.63 -37.18
C PHE A 527 25.44 -5.52 -36.30
N GLY A 528 25.69 -5.82 -35.02
CA GLY A 528 26.33 -4.89 -34.09
C GLY A 528 26.26 -5.32 -32.62
N PHE A 529 26.34 -4.34 -31.72
CA PHE A 529 26.22 -4.57 -30.28
C PHE A 529 25.61 -3.41 -29.50
N VAL A 530 25.23 -3.68 -28.25
CA VAL A 530 24.70 -2.71 -27.29
C VAL A 530 25.66 -2.60 -26.09
N THR A 531 25.99 -1.37 -25.70
CA THR A 531 26.66 -1.04 -24.43
C THR A 531 25.64 -0.48 -23.45
N ALA A 532 25.55 -1.05 -22.25
CA ALA A 532 24.77 -0.52 -21.13
C ALA A 532 25.69 0.12 -20.09
N TYR A 533 25.34 1.31 -19.60
CA TYR A 533 26.16 2.06 -18.64
C TYR A 533 25.31 3.05 -17.81
N ALA A 534 25.85 3.51 -16.69
CA ALA A 534 25.24 4.53 -15.86
C ALA A 534 25.10 5.86 -16.64
N SER A 535 23.92 6.47 -16.60
CA SER A 535 23.70 7.79 -17.21
C SER A 535 24.61 8.86 -16.57
N GLY A 536 24.96 9.87 -17.35
CA GLY A 536 25.93 10.92 -16.97
C GLY A 536 27.39 10.48 -16.89
N THR A 537 27.71 9.18 -17.06
CA THR A 537 29.09 8.67 -17.03
C THR A 537 29.70 8.54 -18.43
N VAL A 538 31.02 8.45 -18.52
CA VAL A 538 31.73 8.20 -19.78
C VAL A 538 31.37 6.79 -20.28
N ARG A 539 30.81 6.71 -21.50
CA ARG A 539 30.47 5.44 -22.14
C ARG A 539 31.69 4.50 -22.21
N PRO A 540 31.63 3.30 -21.60
CA PRO A 540 32.73 2.35 -21.70
C PRO A 540 32.87 1.72 -23.09
N ASN A 541 34.00 1.05 -23.33
CA ASN A 541 34.24 0.24 -24.55
C ASN A 541 33.65 -1.19 -24.45
N ALA A 542 32.85 -1.46 -23.41
CA ALA A 542 32.25 -2.75 -23.15
C ALA A 542 31.06 -3.06 -24.08
N SER A 543 30.80 -4.34 -24.32
CA SER A 543 29.65 -4.86 -25.05
C SER A 543 28.84 -5.77 -24.12
N ASN A 544 27.53 -5.55 -24.00
CA ASN A 544 26.62 -6.33 -23.16
C ASN A 544 25.78 -7.32 -23.96
N LEU A 545 25.35 -6.93 -25.17
CA LEU A 545 24.60 -7.78 -26.09
C LEU A 545 25.11 -7.55 -27.52
N ASN A 546 25.57 -8.61 -28.18
CA ASN A 546 25.97 -8.61 -29.59
C ASN A 546 24.89 -9.33 -30.40
N TYR A 547 24.67 -8.91 -31.64
CA TYR A 547 23.57 -9.42 -32.46
C TYR A 547 23.85 -9.33 -33.97
N ASP A 548 23.21 -10.22 -34.72
CA ASP A 548 23.16 -10.23 -36.18
C ASP A 548 21.96 -9.43 -36.74
N THR A 549 21.97 -9.20 -38.05
CA THR A 549 20.87 -8.51 -38.77
C THR A 549 19.57 -9.32 -38.68
N GLY A 550 18.46 -8.68 -38.30
CA GLY A 550 17.16 -9.31 -38.11
C GLY A 550 17.02 -10.19 -36.86
N GLN A 551 18.08 -10.36 -36.07
CA GLN A 551 18.07 -11.25 -34.92
C GLN A 551 17.21 -10.68 -33.77
N ILE A 552 16.42 -11.56 -33.14
CA ILE A 552 15.80 -11.30 -31.84
C ILE A 552 16.60 -12.11 -30.81
N ILE A 553 17.30 -11.42 -29.90
CA ILE A 553 18.18 -12.06 -28.92
C ILE A 553 18.18 -11.31 -27.58
N PRO A 554 17.99 -12.00 -26.44
CA PRO A 554 18.12 -11.46 -25.09
C PRO A 554 19.50 -11.75 -24.46
N ASN A 555 19.91 -10.95 -23.47
CA ASN A 555 20.94 -11.29 -22.48
C ASN A 555 20.64 -10.61 -21.13
N SER A 556 21.03 -11.24 -20.03
CA SER A 556 20.93 -10.65 -18.68
C SER A 556 22.07 -9.65 -18.44
N VAL A 557 21.72 -8.43 -18.05
CA VAL A 557 22.65 -7.32 -17.82
C VAL A 557 22.53 -6.87 -16.37
N THR A 558 23.68 -6.79 -15.68
CA THR A 558 23.81 -6.12 -14.37
C THR A 558 24.80 -4.97 -14.53
N VAL A 559 24.38 -3.74 -14.19
CA VAL A 559 25.11 -2.49 -14.49
C VAL A 559 24.86 -1.42 -13.42
N PRO A 560 25.84 -0.53 -13.10
CA PRO A 560 25.59 0.63 -12.24
C PRO A 560 24.50 1.56 -12.80
N VAL A 561 23.84 2.30 -11.90
CA VAL A 561 22.84 3.32 -12.24
C VAL A 561 23.47 4.72 -12.10
N GLY A 562 23.05 5.67 -12.93
CA GLY A 562 23.51 7.06 -12.88
C GLY A 562 23.01 7.81 -11.65
N ALA A 563 23.67 8.93 -11.30
CA ALA A 563 23.24 9.81 -10.20
C ALA A 563 21.89 10.51 -10.47
N ASP A 564 21.42 10.50 -11.72
CA ASP A 564 20.07 10.88 -12.15
C ASP A 564 19.05 9.73 -12.05
N GLY A 565 19.46 8.56 -11.57
CA GLY A 565 18.66 7.35 -11.48
C GLY A 565 18.49 6.57 -12.78
N LYS A 566 19.26 6.87 -13.84
CA LYS A 566 19.07 6.28 -15.19
C LYS A 566 20.17 5.31 -15.62
N VAL A 567 19.79 4.39 -16.50
CA VAL A 567 20.71 3.61 -17.33
C VAL A 567 20.63 4.12 -18.76
N THR A 568 21.78 4.17 -19.46
CA THR A 568 21.88 4.48 -20.88
C THR A 568 22.32 3.25 -21.66
N LEU A 569 21.66 3.02 -22.80
CA LEU A 569 21.99 2.01 -23.80
C LEU A 569 22.52 2.71 -25.06
N TYR A 570 23.64 2.25 -25.59
CA TYR A 570 24.24 2.73 -26.84
C TYR A 570 24.23 1.64 -27.91
N ASN A 571 23.73 1.94 -29.10
CA ASN A 571 23.74 1.05 -30.26
C ASN A 571 25.01 1.26 -31.09
N ARG A 572 25.93 0.28 -31.08
CA ARG A 572 27.07 0.22 -32.01
C ARG A 572 26.76 -0.70 -33.18
N SER A 573 26.17 -0.13 -34.23
CA SER A 573 25.99 -0.76 -35.54
C SER A 573 25.92 0.32 -36.62
N SER A 574 26.00 -0.07 -37.90
CA SER A 574 25.69 0.82 -39.05
C SER A 574 24.19 0.91 -39.36
N GLY A 575 23.33 0.35 -38.51
CA GLY A 575 21.88 0.32 -38.68
C GLY A 575 21.13 0.74 -37.41
N THR A 576 19.81 0.70 -37.48
CA THR A 576 18.94 0.83 -36.32
C THR A 576 18.73 -0.51 -35.60
N ALA A 577 18.51 -0.48 -34.29
CA ALA A 577 18.01 -1.63 -33.52
C ALA A 577 16.89 -1.19 -32.56
N GLN A 578 15.89 -2.05 -32.35
CA GLN A 578 14.92 -1.87 -31.27
C GLN A 578 15.48 -2.52 -29.99
N LEU A 579 15.53 -1.77 -28.90
CA LEU A 579 15.93 -2.19 -27.57
C LEU A 579 14.74 -2.27 -26.60
N ILE A 580 14.75 -3.31 -25.77
CA ILE A 580 13.76 -3.57 -24.71
C ILE A 580 14.54 -3.87 -23.42
N ALA A 581 14.15 -3.26 -22.30
CA ALA A 581 14.72 -3.52 -20.98
C ALA A 581 13.63 -3.90 -19.97
N ASP A 582 13.64 -5.17 -19.57
CA ASP A 582 12.75 -5.74 -18.56
C ASP A 582 13.53 -5.94 -17.25
N VAL A 583 13.32 -5.03 -16.29
CA VAL A 583 14.02 -4.98 -14.99
C VAL A 583 13.49 -6.05 -14.05
N SER A 584 14.38 -6.81 -13.42
CA SER A 584 14.06 -7.92 -12.50
C SER A 584 14.57 -7.73 -11.06
N GLY A 585 15.34 -6.66 -10.80
CA GLY A 585 15.78 -6.31 -9.45
C GLY A 585 16.92 -5.29 -9.44
N TYR A 586 17.31 -4.84 -8.26
CA TYR A 586 18.38 -3.85 -8.06
C TYR A 586 19.33 -4.27 -6.92
N TYR A 587 20.45 -3.55 -6.79
CA TYR A 587 21.37 -3.70 -5.66
C TYR A 587 21.34 -2.45 -4.78
N VAL A 588 21.28 -2.66 -3.46
CA VAL A 588 21.15 -1.57 -2.46
C VAL A 588 22.38 -0.64 -2.50
N ALA A 589 22.13 0.66 -2.44
CA ALA A 589 23.17 1.70 -2.46
C ALA A 589 24.04 1.73 -1.19
N GLY A 590 25.22 2.35 -1.31
CA GLY A 590 26.22 2.49 -0.25
C GLY A 590 27.46 1.64 -0.51
N THR A 591 28.40 1.66 0.44
CA THR A 591 29.62 0.85 0.38
C THR A 591 29.31 -0.57 0.88
N ALA A 592 29.39 -1.58 0.02
CA ALA A 592 29.30 -2.96 0.45
C ALA A 592 30.44 -3.30 1.42
N ALA A 593 30.14 -4.00 2.51
CA ALA A 593 31.11 -4.39 3.53
C ALA A 593 30.92 -5.83 4.09
N ALA A 594 29.78 -6.47 3.82
CA ALA A 594 29.51 -7.85 4.22
C ALA A 594 30.06 -8.84 3.19
N ALA A 595 30.52 -10.01 3.63
CA ALA A 595 30.91 -11.10 2.75
C ALA A 595 29.72 -11.55 1.87
N GLY A 596 29.99 -11.89 0.61
CA GLY A 596 28.95 -12.27 -0.36
C GLY A 596 28.04 -11.12 -0.83
N ALA A 597 28.25 -9.88 -0.38
CA ALA A 597 27.59 -8.69 -0.92
C ALA A 597 28.25 -8.26 -2.25
N PHE A 598 27.45 -7.71 -3.15
CA PHE A 598 27.86 -7.30 -4.50
C PHE A 598 28.26 -5.82 -4.55
N GLN A 599 29.41 -5.53 -5.15
CA GLN A 599 29.85 -4.17 -5.47
C GLN A 599 29.92 -4.00 -7.01
N PRO A 600 29.06 -3.16 -7.61
CA PRO A 600 29.13 -2.86 -9.03
C PRO A 600 30.28 -1.91 -9.37
N ILE A 601 30.77 -2.02 -10.61
CA ILE A 601 31.75 -1.09 -11.21
C ILE A 601 31.29 -0.66 -12.61
N ALA A 602 31.83 0.44 -13.14
CA ALA A 602 31.61 0.83 -14.54
C ALA A 602 32.08 -0.31 -15.48
N PRO A 603 31.25 -0.80 -16.42
CA PRO A 603 31.58 -1.97 -17.24
C PRO A 603 32.91 -1.82 -18.00
N THR A 604 33.95 -2.55 -17.59
CA THR A 604 35.32 -2.31 -18.03
C THR A 604 35.94 -3.55 -18.69
N ARG A 605 36.58 -3.34 -19.85
CA ARG A 605 37.22 -4.40 -20.64
C ARG A 605 38.53 -4.87 -20.01
N PHE A 606 38.55 -6.11 -19.52
CA PHE A 606 39.72 -6.73 -18.87
C PHE A 606 40.45 -7.70 -19.81
N LEU A 607 39.76 -8.23 -20.84
CA LEU A 607 40.37 -9.06 -21.90
C LEU A 607 39.77 -8.72 -23.26
N ASP A 608 40.59 -8.68 -24.31
CA ASP A 608 40.17 -8.67 -25.71
C ASP A 608 41.25 -9.29 -26.59
N THR A 609 41.16 -10.60 -26.80
CA THR A 609 42.21 -11.38 -27.50
C THR A 609 42.35 -11.05 -28.98
N ARG A 610 41.40 -10.28 -29.56
CA ARG A 610 41.55 -9.69 -30.91
C ARG A 610 42.71 -8.70 -31.01
N ASN A 611 43.10 -8.10 -29.88
CA ASN A 611 44.21 -7.15 -29.78
C ASN A 611 45.51 -7.83 -29.33
N THR A 612 45.50 -9.15 -29.09
CA THR A 612 46.70 -9.96 -28.83
C THR A 612 47.11 -10.74 -30.08
N PRO A 613 48.40 -11.08 -30.29
CA PRO A 613 48.86 -11.65 -31.57
C PRO A 613 48.28 -13.01 -31.95
N THR A 614 47.64 -13.73 -31.01
CA THR A 614 47.13 -15.09 -31.21
C THR A 614 45.72 -15.24 -30.61
N PRO A 615 44.73 -15.72 -31.39
CA PRO A 615 43.47 -16.23 -30.85
C PRO A 615 43.69 -17.35 -29.82
N VAL A 616 42.68 -17.64 -28.99
CA VAL A 616 42.76 -18.76 -28.05
C VAL A 616 42.72 -20.08 -28.82
N ALA A 617 43.78 -20.88 -28.68
CA ALA A 617 44.02 -22.10 -29.42
C ALA A 617 42.94 -23.18 -29.19
N PRO A 618 42.83 -24.20 -30.08
CA PRO A 618 42.06 -25.41 -29.81
C PRO A 618 42.53 -26.07 -28.51
N ASN A 619 41.64 -26.25 -27.52
CA ASN A 619 41.98 -26.73 -26.17
C ASN A 619 42.99 -25.82 -25.42
N GLY A 620 43.09 -24.54 -25.81
CA GLY A 620 43.96 -23.55 -25.18
C GLY A 620 43.29 -22.83 -24.00
N THR A 621 44.11 -22.15 -23.19
CA THR A 621 43.67 -21.26 -22.12
C THR A 621 44.15 -19.83 -22.32
N VAL A 622 43.47 -18.88 -21.68
CA VAL A 622 43.95 -17.51 -21.46
C VAL A 622 43.58 -17.07 -20.03
N SER A 623 44.46 -16.31 -19.39
CA SER A 623 44.25 -15.77 -18.04
C SER A 623 43.76 -14.33 -18.10
N VAL A 624 42.83 -13.97 -17.22
CA VAL A 624 42.34 -12.61 -17.00
C VAL A 624 42.73 -12.20 -15.58
N GLN A 625 43.53 -11.14 -15.43
CA GLN A 625 43.74 -10.52 -14.12
C GLN A 625 42.50 -9.71 -13.75
N VAL A 626 41.94 -9.98 -12.57
CA VAL A 626 40.73 -9.36 -12.06
C VAL A 626 41.03 -8.60 -10.77
N GLY A 627 41.58 -9.29 -9.78
CA GLY A 627 41.97 -8.68 -8.51
C GLY A 627 43.06 -7.63 -8.71
N GLY A 628 42.84 -6.42 -8.19
CA GLY A 628 43.73 -5.27 -8.31
C GLY A 628 43.62 -4.50 -9.63
N VAL A 629 42.66 -4.82 -10.51
CA VAL A 629 42.50 -4.20 -11.84
C VAL A 629 41.18 -3.44 -11.90
N GLY A 630 41.16 -2.28 -12.60
CA GLY A 630 39.92 -1.58 -12.96
C GLY A 630 39.03 -1.13 -11.80
N GLY A 631 39.58 -0.98 -10.59
CA GLY A 631 38.83 -0.64 -9.38
C GLY A 631 38.36 -1.86 -8.56
N VAL A 632 38.63 -3.09 -9.01
CA VAL A 632 38.39 -4.31 -8.23
C VAL A 632 39.51 -4.47 -7.18
N PRO A 633 39.18 -4.73 -5.89
CA PRO A 633 40.16 -5.02 -4.85
C PRO A 633 41.07 -6.22 -5.20
N ALA A 634 42.24 -6.31 -4.56
CA ALA A 634 43.16 -7.43 -4.77
C ALA A 634 42.53 -8.79 -4.41
N ASN A 635 41.73 -8.82 -3.34
CA ASN A 635 41.04 -10.00 -2.84
C ASN A 635 39.52 -9.82 -3.00
N VAL A 636 38.88 -10.71 -3.77
CA VAL A 636 37.43 -10.81 -3.99
C VAL A 636 37.06 -12.28 -4.11
N SER A 637 35.84 -12.69 -3.73
CA SER A 637 35.42 -14.10 -3.84
C SER A 637 35.06 -14.45 -5.28
N ALA A 638 34.31 -13.59 -5.96
CA ALA A 638 33.92 -13.73 -7.35
C ALA A 638 33.85 -12.41 -8.11
N VAL A 639 33.79 -12.52 -9.42
CA VAL A 639 33.57 -11.44 -10.38
C VAL A 639 32.36 -11.76 -11.24
N THR A 640 31.60 -10.74 -11.66
CA THR A 640 30.60 -10.86 -12.72
C THR A 640 31.02 -10.06 -13.95
N PHE A 641 30.95 -10.70 -15.11
CA PHE A 641 31.35 -10.13 -16.39
C PHE A 641 30.48 -10.62 -17.54
N ASN A 642 30.41 -9.83 -18.61
CA ASN A 642 29.92 -10.32 -19.89
C ASN A 642 31.10 -10.97 -20.64
N LEU A 643 30.98 -12.26 -20.91
CA LEU A 643 31.90 -13.01 -21.76
C LEU A 643 31.36 -12.95 -23.19
N THR A 644 32.20 -12.62 -24.17
CA THR A 644 31.84 -12.70 -25.59
C THR A 644 32.82 -13.58 -26.35
N VAL A 645 32.28 -14.45 -27.21
CA VAL A 645 33.05 -15.12 -28.28
C VAL A 645 32.81 -14.39 -29.60
N ALA A 646 33.88 -14.26 -30.39
CA ALA A 646 33.85 -13.83 -31.78
C ALA A 646 34.88 -14.62 -32.61
N ASN A 647 34.77 -14.54 -33.94
CA ASN A 647 35.73 -15.09 -34.90
C ASN A 647 36.11 -16.57 -34.66
N SER A 648 35.13 -17.38 -34.23
CA SER A 648 35.27 -18.81 -33.99
C SER A 648 35.46 -19.59 -35.30
N THR A 649 36.53 -20.38 -35.43
CA THR A 649 36.82 -21.17 -36.65
C THR A 649 36.27 -22.61 -36.59
N SER A 650 35.53 -22.93 -35.53
CA SER A 650 34.77 -24.17 -35.31
C SER A 650 33.59 -23.85 -34.40
N PHE A 651 32.64 -24.78 -34.25
CA PHE A 651 31.79 -24.79 -33.06
C PHE A 651 32.64 -25.12 -31.81
N GLY A 652 32.14 -24.73 -30.63
CA GLY A 652 32.82 -25.03 -29.36
C GLY A 652 32.15 -24.41 -28.14
N PHE A 653 32.88 -24.40 -27.03
CA PHE A 653 32.49 -23.66 -25.83
C PHE A 653 33.67 -23.06 -25.08
N VAL A 654 33.37 -22.09 -24.21
CA VAL A 654 34.29 -21.49 -23.25
C VAL A 654 33.91 -21.92 -21.84
N ALA A 655 34.89 -22.36 -21.05
CA ALA A 655 34.76 -22.59 -19.61
C ALA A 655 35.54 -21.52 -18.85
N ALA A 656 34.95 -20.93 -17.82
CA ALA A 656 35.56 -19.94 -16.93
C ALA A 656 35.71 -20.52 -15.52
N TYR A 657 36.88 -20.34 -14.90
CA TYR A 657 37.17 -20.88 -13.57
C TYR A 657 38.31 -20.11 -12.87
N ALA A 658 38.43 -20.26 -11.56
CA ALA A 658 39.51 -19.65 -10.78
C ALA A 658 40.90 -20.19 -11.20
N SER A 659 41.90 -19.31 -11.21
CA SER A 659 43.30 -19.73 -11.30
C SER A 659 43.71 -20.62 -10.12
N GLY A 660 44.64 -21.54 -10.36
CA GLY A 660 45.09 -22.51 -9.36
C GLY A 660 44.12 -23.67 -9.08
N THR A 661 42.87 -23.63 -9.57
CA THR A 661 41.93 -24.75 -9.44
C THR A 661 41.99 -25.70 -10.64
N LEU A 662 41.48 -26.92 -10.45
CA LEU A 662 41.24 -27.84 -11.57
C LEU A 662 40.20 -27.25 -12.52
N ARG A 663 40.38 -27.47 -13.82
CA ARG A 663 39.41 -27.05 -14.85
C ARG A 663 38.09 -27.79 -14.62
N PRO A 664 36.95 -27.10 -14.54
CA PRO A 664 35.65 -27.74 -14.43
C PRO A 664 35.28 -28.52 -15.70
N ASN A 665 34.29 -29.40 -15.58
CA ASN A 665 33.61 -29.99 -16.74
C ASN A 665 32.59 -29.00 -17.37
N ALA A 666 32.26 -27.93 -16.63
CA ALA A 666 31.28 -26.91 -16.98
C ALA A 666 31.62 -26.12 -18.25
N SER A 667 30.58 -25.63 -18.92
CA SER A 667 30.66 -24.66 -20.02
C SER A 667 29.87 -23.41 -19.66
N ASN A 668 30.42 -22.21 -19.89
CA ASN A 668 29.77 -20.94 -19.59
C ASN A 668 29.14 -20.27 -20.83
N LEU A 669 29.71 -20.51 -22.01
CA LEU A 669 29.24 -19.92 -23.27
C LEU A 669 29.56 -20.88 -24.42
N ASN A 670 28.52 -21.30 -25.16
CA ASN A 670 28.62 -22.22 -26.28
C ASN A 670 28.36 -21.45 -27.59
N TYR A 671 29.07 -21.79 -28.66
CA TYR A 671 29.06 -21.00 -29.89
C TYR A 671 29.19 -21.87 -31.15
N ALA A 672 28.59 -21.41 -32.25
CA ALA A 672 28.79 -21.95 -33.59
C ALA A 672 30.01 -21.30 -34.29
N THR A 673 30.41 -21.87 -35.44
CA THR A 673 31.47 -21.29 -36.28
C THR A 673 31.04 -19.91 -36.79
N GLY A 674 31.91 -18.91 -36.68
CA GLY A 674 31.67 -17.53 -37.10
C GLY A 674 30.73 -16.71 -36.19
N GLN A 675 30.05 -17.33 -35.22
CA GLN A 675 29.07 -16.66 -34.37
C GLN A 675 29.72 -15.63 -33.44
N ILE A 676 29.11 -14.44 -33.35
CA ILE A 676 29.38 -13.48 -32.27
C ILE A 676 28.26 -13.62 -31.24
N VAL A 677 28.57 -14.08 -30.03
CA VAL A 677 27.56 -14.31 -28.98
C VAL A 677 28.12 -13.96 -27.59
N PRO A 678 27.37 -13.24 -26.75
CA PRO A 678 27.69 -12.99 -25.36
C PRO A 678 26.96 -13.93 -24.38
N ASN A 679 27.45 -14.03 -23.14
CA ASN A 679 26.69 -14.49 -21.99
C ASN A 679 27.22 -13.84 -20.69
N ARG A 680 26.34 -13.58 -19.72
CA ARG A 680 26.73 -13.15 -18.37
C ARG A 680 27.34 -14.32 -17.60
N VAL A 681 28.52 -14.12 -17.03
CA VAL A 681 29.25 -15.10 -16.23
C VAL A 681 29.54 -14.51 -14.85
N THR A 682 29.14 -15.23 -13.79
CA THR A 682 29.68 -15.04 -12.45
C THR A 682 30.56 -16.24 -12.12
N VAL A 683 31.78 -16.01 -11.61
CA VAL A 683 32.78 -17.07 -11.41
C VAL A 683 33.73 -16.70 -10.25
N PRO A 684 34.21 -17.68 -9.45
CA PRO A 684 35.21 -17.40 -8.43
C PRO A 684 36.52 -16.85 -9.01
N VAL A 685 37.21 -16.03 -8.23
CA VAL A 685 38.55 -15.52 -8.55
C VAL A 685 39.58 -16.32 -7.74
N GLY A 686 40.67 -16.73 -8.38
CA GLY A 686 41.74 -17.48 -7.70
C GLY A 686 42.61 -16.60 -6.81
N ALA A 687 43.43 -17.23 -5.95
CA ALA A 687 44.21 -16.53 -4.92
C ALA A 687 45.31 -15.57 -5.45
N ASP A 688 45.63 -15.61 -6.75
CA ASP A 688 46.49 -14.62 -7.43
C ASP A 688 45.70 -13.51 -8.15
N GLY A 689 44.39 -13.43 -7.89
CA GLY A 689 43.48 -12.44 -8.46
C GLY A 689 43.01 -12.75 -9.88
N LYS A 690 43.15 -13.99 -10.39
CA LYS A 690 42.83 -14.32 -11.80
C LYS A 690 41.64 -15.24 -12.01
N VAL A 691 41.11 -15.17 -13.23
CA VAL A 691 40.19 -16.15 -13.83
C VAL A 691 40.87 -16.75 -15.06
N ILE A 692 40.69 -18.04 -15.29
CA ILE A 692 41.11 -18.74 -16.51
C ILE A 692 39.90 -18.93 -17.41
N LEU A 693 40.05 -18.62 -18.70
CA LEU A 693 39.13 -19.03 -19.75
C LEU A 693 39.78 -20.16 -20.56
N TYR A 694 39.04 -21.23 -20.79
CA TYR A 694 39.46 -22.39 -21.58
C TYR A 694 38.57 -22.58 -22.81
N ASN A 695 39.18 -22.75 -23.98
CA ASN A 695 38.48 -22.93 -25.26
C ASN A 695 38.38 -24.42 -25.65
N GLN A 696 37.19 -25.03 -25.48
CA GLN A 696 36.91 -26.38 -25.96
C GLN A 696 36.38 -26.35 -27.40
N SER A 697 37.28 -26.44 -28.37
CA SER A 697 36.98 -26.58 -29.80
C SER A 697 38.14 -27.23 -30.55
N SER A 698 37.91 -27.66 -31.79
CA SER A 698 38.96 -28.05 -32.74
C SER A 698 39.55 -26.85 -33.51
N GLY A 699 38.95 -25.66 -33.34
CA GLY A 699 39.36 -24.41 -33.97
C GLY A 699 39.86 -23.38 -32.96
N THR A 700 40.16 -22.18 -33.45
CA THR A 700 40.46 -21.02 -32.61
C THR A 700 39.21 -20.21 -32.31
N ALA A 701 39.21 -19.46 -31.20
CA ALA A 701 38.18 -18.47 -30.88
C ALA A 701 38.81 -17.18 -30.32
N GLN A 702 38.19 -16.04 -30.56
CA GLN A 702 38.52 -14.78 -29.90
C GLN A 702 37.57 -14.55 -28.72
N LEU A 703 38.16 -14.35 -27.53
CA LEU A 703 37.48 -14.11 -26.26
C LEU A 703 37.63 -12.65 -25.82
N ILE A 704 36.53 -12.08 -25.34
CA ILE A 704 36.45 -10.73 -24.79
C ILE A 704 35.76 -10.82 -23.41
N VAL A 705 36.27 -10.09 -22.41
CA VAL A 705 35.70 -10.02 -21.05
C VAL A 705 35.52 -8.57 -20.64
N ASP A 706 34.27 -8.20 -20.39
CA ASP A 706 33.86 -6.89 -19.88
C ASP A 706 33.25 -7.04 -18.48
N VAL A 707 33.96 -6.64 -17.44
CA VAL A 707 33.60 -6.80 -16.01
C VAL A 707 32.65 -5.69 -15.55
N SER A 708 31.54 -6.03 -14.87
CA SER A 708 30.58 -5.03 -14.34
C SER A 708 30.38 -5.06 -12.81
N GLY A 709 31.03 -5.97 -12.09
CA GLY A 709 31.07 -5.95 -10.62
C GLY A 709 31.76 -7.16 -10.00
N TYR A 710 31.86 -7.17 -8.68
CA TYR A 710 32.50 -8.23 -7.91
C TYR A 710 31.77 -8.51 -6.59
N TYR A 711 32.09 -9.63 -5.96
CA TYR A 711 31.56 -10.04 -4.65
C TYR A 711 32.66 -10.00 -3.59
N LEU A 712 32.31 -9.55 -2.39
CA LEU A 712 33.26 -9.42 -1.28
C LEU A 712 33.65 -10.79 -0.71
N SER A 713 34.95 -10.96 -0.47
CA SER A 713 35.56 -12.18 0.06
C SER A 713 35.27 -12.39 1.54
N GLY A 714 35.06 -13.66 1.92
CA GLY A 714 34.69 -14.10 3.25
C GLY A 714 33.56 -15.11 3.13
N VAL A 715 33.20 -15.79 4.22
CA VAL A 715 32.04 -16.68 4.24
C VAL A 715 30.78 -15.82 4.30
N ALA A 716 29.85 -16.00 3.37
CA ALA A 716 28.54 -15.36 3.42
C ALA A 716 27.79 -15.71 4.72
N THR A 717 27.10 -14.76 5.35
CA THR A 717 26.40 -14.97 6.66
C THR A 717 25.00 -14.35 6.75
N LEU A 718 24.53 -13.66 5.71
CA LEU A 718 23.22 -13.01 5.71
C LEU A 718 22.32 -13.65 4.63
N PRO A 719 21.02 -13.89 4.89
CA PRO A 719 20.10 -14.39 3.87
C PRO A 719 20.14 -13.53 2.59
N GLY A 720 20.14 -14.18 1.43
CA GLY A 720 20.25 -13.54 0.12
C GLY A 720 21.66 -13.11 -0.29
N THR A 721 22.69 -13.25 0.57
CA THR A 721 24.09 -13.09 0.12
C THR A 721 24.55 -14.29 -0.71
N PHE A 722 25.46 -14.06 -1.65
CA PHE A 722 25.87 -15.05 -2.65
C PHE A 722 27.27 -15.58 -2.36
N GLU A 723 27.39 -16.91 -2.23
CA GLU A 723 28.67 -17.60 -2.14
C GLU A 723 29.00 -18.27 -3.50
N PRO A 724 30.08 -17.86 -4.17
CA PRO A 724 30.50 -18.45 -5.44
C PRO A 724 31.23 -19.77 -5.22
N ILE A 725 30.98 -20.77 -6.08
CA ILE A 725 31.75 -22.03 -6.07
C ILE A 725 32.41 -22.29 -7.42
N ALA A 726 33.47 -23.12 -7.43
CA ALA A 726 34.08 -23.56 -8.68
C ALA A 726 33.01 -24.28 -9.54
N PRO A 727 32.78 -23.87 -10.80
CA PRO A 727 31.64 -24.36 -11.58
C PRO A 727 31.56 -25.88 -11.69
N THR A 728 30.66 -26.49 -10.92
CA THR A 728 30.62 -27.94 -10.70
C THR A 728 29.44 -28.54 -11.44
N ARG A 729 29.64 -29.66 -12.13
CA ARG A 729 28.57 -30.35 -12.86
C ARG A 729 27.77 -31.25 -11.94
N PHE A 730 26.48 -30.97 -11.78
CA PHE A 730 25.54 -31.77 -11.01
C PHE A 730 24.71 -32.69 -11.92
N LEU A 731 24.57 -32.36 -13.21
CA LEU A 731 23.90 -33.22 -14.20
C LEU A 731 24.62 -33.21 -15.56
N ASP A 732 24.80 -34.40 -16.15
CA ASP A 732 25.25 -34.57 -17.54
C ASP A 732 24.52 -35.75 -18.20
N THR A 733 23.31 -35.55 -18.74
CA THR A 733 22.55 -36.69 -19.31
C THR A 733 23.18 -37.24 -20.59
N ARG A 734 24.17 -36.55 -21.19
CA ARG A 734 24.96 -37.08 -22.33
C ARG A 734 25.71 -38.37 -21.97
N ASN A 735 26.02 -38.57 -20.69
CA ASN A 735 26.67 -39.76 -20.15
C ASN A 735 25.64 -40.77 -19.57
N ALA A 736 24.35 -40.56 -19.82
CA ALA A 736 23.23 -41.33 -19.30
C ALA A 736 22.07 -41.38 -20.32
N THR A 737 20.86 -41.69 -19.87
CA THR A 737 19.64 -41.62 -20.69
C THR A 737 19.24 -40.15 -20.92
N ALA A 738 18.98 -39.79 -22.18
CA ALA A 738 18.42 -38.48 -22.51
C ALA A 738 17.04 -38.26 -21.89
N VAL A 739 16.71 -37.01 -21.54
CA VAL A 739 15.40 -36.69 -20.97
C VAL A 739 14.36 -36.80 -22.08
N ALA A 740 13.35 -37.65 -21.89
CA ALA A 740 12.27 -37.87 -22.83
C ALA A 740 11.44 -36.61 -23.09
N GLY A 741 10.70 -36.58 -24.19
CA GLY A 741 9.69 -35.55 -24.43
C GLY A 741 8.60 -35.65 -23.35
N ASP A 742 8.25 -34.50 -22.76
CA ASP A 742 7.41 -34.39 -21.56
C ASP A 742 7.92 -35.18 -20.35
N GLY A 743 9.23 -35.45 -20.28
CA GLY A 743 9.89 -36.10 -19.15
C GLY A 743 10.54 -35.11 -18.16
N THR A 744 10.55 -35.46 -16.88
CA THR A 744 11.31 -34.77 -15.82
C THR A 744 12.51 -35.59 -15.39
N ILE A 745 13.64 -34.93 -15.09
CA ILE A 745 14.77 -35.50 -14.34
C ILE A 745 15.00 -34.71 -13.05
N SER A 746 15.31 -35.41 -11.97
CA SER A 746 15.52 -34.86 -10.61
C SER A 746 16.90 -35.23 -10.10
N PHE A 747 17.62 -34.30 -9.47
CA PHE A 747 18.96 -34.56 -8.93
C PHE A 747 19.25 -33.77 -7.63
N GLN A 748 20.14 -34.31 -6.80
CA GLN A 748 20.53 -33.72 -5.52
C GLN A 748 21.44 -32.50 -5.72
N VAL A 749 21.22 -31.44 -4.94
CA VAL A 749 22.00 -30.20 -4.96
C VAL A 749 22.46 -29.82 -3.56
N GLY A 750 21.53 -29.69 -2.61
CA GLY A 750 21.84 -29.40 -1.21
C GLY A 750 22.65 -30.54 -0.58
N GLY A 751 23.79 -30.19 0.03
CA GLY A 751 24.74 -31.14 0.62
C GLY A 751 25.73 -31.76 -0.37
N VAL A 752 25.76 -31.32 -1.63
CA VAL A 752 26.59 -31.90 -2.70
C VAL A 752 27.47 -30.82 -3.35
N GLY A 753 28.67 -31.20 -3.79
CA GLY A 753 29.52 -30.34 -4.64
C GLY A 753 29.98 -29.00 -4.01
N GLY A 754 29.93 -28.87 -2.68
CA GLY A 754 30.24 -27.62 -1.97
C GLY A 754 29.02 -26.73 -1.68
N VAL A 755 27.82 -27.10 -2.12
CA VAL A 755 26.58 -26.43 -1.74
C VAL A 755 26.11 -26.98 -0.37
N PRO A 756 25.94 -26.14 0.67
CA PRO A 756 25.48 -26.61 1.98
C PRO A 756 24.02 -27.07 1.91
N ALA A 757 23.62 -27.97 2.81
CA ALA A 757 22.24 -28.45 2.90
C ALA A 757 21.22 -27.35 3.29
N THR A 758 21.70 -26.21 3.79
CA THR A 758 20.92 -25.03 4.18
C THR A 758 20.81 -23.97 3.08
N ALA A 759 21.38 -24.18 1.88
CA ALA A 759 21.29 -23.20 0.80
C ALA A 759 19.84 -23.06 0.29
N ALA A 760 19.35 -21.83 0.20
CA ALA A 760 17.98 -21.55 -0.24
C ALA A 760 17.81 -21.72 -1.77
N ALA A 761 18.84 -21.33 -2.54
CA ALA A 761 18.82 -21.37 -4.00
C ALA A 761 20.23 -21.51 -4.59
N THR A 762 20.32 -21.94 -5.85
CA THR A 762 21.58 -22.08 -6.61
C THR A 762 21.49 -21.42 -7.98
N ILE A 763 22.61 -20.83 -8.44
CA ILE A 763 22.75 -20.36 -9.82
C ILE A 763 23.35 -21.49 -10.67
N PHE A 764 22.52 -22.03 -11.55
CA PHE A 764 22.94 -22.93 -12.61
C PHE A 764 23.28 -22.16 -13.88
N ASN A 765 24.24 -22.67 -14.65
CA ASN A 765 24.14 -22.64 -16.09
C ASN A 765 23.49 -23.96 -16.53
N LEU A 766 22.29 -23.89 -17.10
CA LEU A 766 21.69 -25.02 -17.79
C LEU A 766 22.15 -25.01 -19.24
N THR A 767 22.29 -26.17 -19.86
CA THR A 767 22.52 -26.29 -21.31
C THR A 767 21.70 -27.43 -21.87
N VAL A 768 21.02 -27.17 -22.99
CA VAL A 768 20.47 -28.21 -23.85
C VAL A 768 21.49 -28.55 -24.93
N ALA A 769 21.62 -29.84 -25.25
CA ALA A 769 22.34 -30.35 -26.39
C ALA A 769 21.56 -31.52 -27.03
N ASN A 770 21.91 -31.86 -28.28
CA ASN A 770 21.41 -33.05 -29.00
C ASN A 770 19.87 -33.21 -28.96
N SER A 771 19.14 -32.09 -29.00
CA SER A 771 17.68 -32.05 -29.04
C SER A 771 17.14 -32.64 -30.34
N THR A 772 16.23 -33.61 -30.25
CA THR A 772 15.64 -34.26 -31.44
C THR A 772 14.37 -33.57 -31.94
N SER A 773 13.87 -32.56 -31.22
CA SER A 773 12.82 -31.64 -31.64
C SER A 773 13.12 -30.22 -31.14
N PHE A 774 12.27 -29.25 -31.48
CA PHE A 774 12.26 -27.94 -30.83
C PHE A 774 11.52 -28.03 -29.49
N GLY A 775 11.81 -27.11 -28.57
CA GLY A 775 11.09 -27.03 -27.29
C GLY A 775 11.80 -26.19 -26.25
N PHE A 776 11.54 -26.48 -24.98
CA PHE A 776 12.17 -25.79 -23.86
C PHE A 776 12.35 -26.66 -22.62
N VAL A 777 13.20 -26.17 -21.71
CA VAL A 777 13.38 -26.73 -20.36
C VAL A 777 12.64 -25.85 -19.35
N THR A 778 11.88 -26.48 -18.45
CA THR A 778 11.34 -25.87 -17.22
C THR A 778 12.20 -26.32 -16.05
N ALA A 779 12.61 -25.40 -15.18
CA ALA A 779 13.50 -25.65 -14.05
C ALA A 779 12.85 -25.21 -12.73
N TYR A 780 12.73 -26.12 -11.76
CA TYR A 780 11.93 -25.90 -10.55
C TYR A 780 12.43 -26.72 -9.35
N PRO A 781 12.16 -26.31 -8.08
CA PRO A 781 12.45 -27.13 -6.91
C PRO A 781 11.69 -28.47 -6.92
N SER A 782 12.27 -29.48 -6.29
CA SER A 782 11.54 -30.71 -5.92
C SER A 782 10.42 -30.42 -4.92
N GLY A 783 9.41 -31.30 -4.89
CA GLY A 783 8.20 -31.13 -4.06
C GLY A 783 7.19 -30.10 -4.58
N ALA A 784 7.59 -29.18 -5.46
CA ALA A 784 6.69 -28.25 -6.11
C ALA A 784 5.97 -28.86 -7.34
N ALA A 785 4.78 -28.34 -7.65
CA ALA A 785 4.12 -28.61 -8.91
C ALA A 785 4.91 -28.02 -10.10
N LEU A 786 4.83 -28.65 -11.27
CA LEU A 786 5.48 -28.20 -12.50
C LEU A 786 4.94 -26.80 -12.91
N PRO A 787 5.77 -25.74 -12.92
CA PRO A 787 5.31 -24.40 -13.29
C PRO A 787 5.20 -24.22 -14.81
N ASN A 788 4.30 -23.34 -15.25
CA ASN A 788 4.19 -22.95 -16.66
C ASN A 788 5.28 -21.92 -17.03
N ALA A 789 6.54 -22.35 -17.09
CA ALA A 789 7.70 -21.51 -17.35
C ALA A 789 8.66 -22.15 -18.38
N SER A 790 9.27 -21.33 -19.23
CA SER A 790 10.40 -21.74 -20.08
C SER A 790 11.67 -21.05 -19.59
N ASN A 791 12.62 -21.83 -19.09
CA ASN A 791 13.89 -21.34 -18.55
C ASN A 791 15.01 -21.36 -19.60
N LEU A 792 14.89 -22.22 -20.62
CA LEU A 792 15.85 -22.35 -21.72
C LEU A 792 15.11 -22.88 -22.96
N ASN A 793 15.00 -22.05 -24.00
CA ASN A 793 14.31 -22.37 -25.25
C ASN A 793 15.32 -22.78 -26.33
N TYR A 794 14.97 -23.76 -27.18
CA TYR A 794 15.89 -24.33 -28.17
C TYR A 794 15.21 -24.87 -29.44
N ALA A 795 15.92 -24.84 -30.56
CA ALA A 795 15.58 -25.55 -31.79
C ALA A 795 16.18 -26.97 -31.83
N THR A 796 15.71 -27.81 -32.77
CA THR A 796 16.28 -29.14 -33.03
C THR A 796 17.78 -29.06 -33.32
N GLY A 797 18.58 -29.88 -32.63
CA GLY A 797 20.04 -29.92 -32.74
C GLY A 797 20.78 -28.73 -32.14
N GLN A 798 20.09 -27.71 -31.63
CA GLN A 798 20.73 -26.52 -31.06
C GLN A 798 21.42 -26.86 -29.73
N ILE A 799 22.68 -26.45 -29.59
CA ILE A 799 23.37 -26.38 -28.30
C ILE A 799 23.26 -24.95 -27.80
N VAL A 800 22.54 -24.72 -26.71
CA VAL A 800 22.33 -23.38 -26.14
C VAL A 800 22.35 -23.43 -24.60
N PRO A 801 23.15 -22.59 -23.94
CA PRO A 801 23.13 -22.41 -22.50
C PRO A 801 22.13 -21.32 -22.08
N ASN A 802 21.67 -21.35 -20.82
CA ASN A 802 21.13 -20.18 -20.14
C ASN A 802 21.43 -20.22 -18.63
N SER A 803 21.70 -19.06 -18.04
CA SER A 803 21.87 -18.90 -16.60
C SER A 803 20.50 -18.82 -15.93
N VAL A 804 20.28 -19.61 -14.88
CA VAL A 804 19.02 -19.67 -14.14
C VAL A 804 19.29 -19.76 -12.64
N THR A 805 18.44 -19.16 -11.83
CA THR A 805 18.42 -19.39 -10.37
C THR A 805 17.28 -20.36 -10.07
N ILE A 806 17.58 -21.46 -9.38
CA ILE A 806 16.57 -22.44 -8.95
C ILE A 806 16.58 -22.49 -7.41
N PRO A 807 15.43 -22.29 -6.74
CA PRO A 807 15.27 -22.67 -5.33
C PRO A 807 15.54 -24.16 -5.13
N ILE A 808 16.14 -24.53 -4.00
CA ILE A 808 16.32 -25.95 -3.66
C ILE A 808 15.04 -26.45 -2.97
N GLY A 809 14.53 -27.62 -3.36
CA GLY A 809 13.37 -28.22 -2.69
C GLY A 809 13.72 -28.80 -1.31
N PRO A 810 12.73 -29.15 -0.47
CA PRO A 810 12.95 -29.51 0.93
C PRO A 810 13.70 -30.85 1.15
N ASP A 811 13.87 -31.66 0.11
CA ASP A 811 14.74 -32.86 0.12
C ASP A 811 16.14 -32.59 -0.46
N GLY A 812 16.47 -31.32 -0.71
CA GLY A 812 17.75 -30.87 -1.26
C GLY A 812 17.89 -31.01 -2.78
N LYS A 813 16.81 -31.30 -3.53
CA LYS A 813 16.84 -31.54 -4.98
C LYS A 813 16.31 -30.38 -5.84
N VAL A 814 16.57 -30.47 -7.14
CA VAL A 814 15.90 -29.70 -8.19
C VAL A 814 15.42 -30.61 -9.33
N ASN A 815 14.45 -30.13 -10.08
CA ASN A 815 13.82 -30.79 -11.22
C ASN A 815 14.06 -30.01 -12.52
N LEU A 816 14.33 -30.73 -13.61
CA LEU A 816 14.33 -30.20 -14.98
C LEU A 816 13.33 -31.00 -15.83
N TYR A 817 12.35 -30.32 -16.42
CA TYR A 817 11.33 -30.90 -17.29
C TYR A 817 11.57 -30.48 -18.74
N ASN A 818 11.54 -31.45 -19.66
CA ASN A 818 11.72 -31.24 -21.09
C ASN A 818 10.35 -31.12 -21.80
N ARG A 819 9.93 -29.89 -22.11
CA ARG A 819 8.73 -29.63 -22.90
C ARG A 819 9.07 -29.62 -24.39
N SER A 820 9.07 -30.82 -24.99
CA SER A 820 9.24 -31.01 -26.44
C SER A 820 8.64 -32.35 -26.89
N GLY A 821 8.38 -32.49 -28.18
CA GLY A 821 7.97 -33.77 -28.79
C GLY A 821 9.13 -34.75 -29.02
N GLY A 822 10.27 -34.60 -28.33
CA GLY A 822 11.47 -35.38 -28.57
C GLY A 822 12.38 -35.45 -27.34
N THR A 823 13.48 -36.20 -27.46
CA THR A 823 14.53 -36.26 -26.43
C THR A 823 15.42 -35.02 -26.46
N ALA A 824 15.90 -34.62 -25.29
CA ALA A 824 16.94 -33.60 -25.13
C ALA A 824 18.01 -34.08 -24.16
N GLN A 825 19.28 -33.74 -24.41
CA GLN A 825 20.34 -33.91 -23.42
C GLN A 825 20.45 -32.64 -22.57
N LEU A 826 20.29 -32.80 -21.26
CA LEU A 826 20.34 -31.73 -20.27
C LEU A 826 21.66 -31.78 -19.49
N ILE A 827 22.24 -30.60 -19.30
CA ILE A 827 23.46 -30.38 -18.55
C ILE A 827 23.16 -29.30 -17.51
N ALA A 828 23.58 -29.51 -16.26
CA ALA A 828 23.38 -28.55 -15.17
C ALA A 828 24.67 -28.33 -14.38
N ASP A 829 25.23 -27.13 -14.51
CA ASP A 829 26.48 -26.70 -13.89
C ASP A 829 26.20 -25.61 -12.83
N VAL A 830 26.46 -25.87 -11.55
CA VAL A 830 26.27 -24.88 -10.46
C VAL A 830 27.49 -23.97 -10.35
N SER A 831 27.25 -22.66 -10.27
CA SER A 831 28.27 -21.61 -10.19
C SER A 831 28.33 -20.89 -8.82
N GLY A 832 27.34 -21.12 -7.96
CA GLY A 832 27.26 -20.56 -6.61
C GLY A 832 25.87 -20.75 -6.00
N TYR A 833 25.74 -20.42 -4.74
CA TYR A 833 24.50 -20.56 -3.96
C TYR A 833 24.17 -19.30 -3.16
N PHE A 834 22.92 -19.22 -2.71
CA PHE A 834 22.43 -18.22 -1.78
C PHE A 834 22.10 -18.86 -0.43
N LEU A 835 22.37 -18.13 0.65
CA LEU A 835 21.91 -18.44 2.00
C LEU A 835 20.50 -17.88 2.27
#